data_AF-A0AAR2KY19-F1
#
_entry.id   AF-A0AAR2KY19-F1
#
_cell.length_a   1.000
_cell.length_b   1.000
_cell.length_c   1.000
_cell.angle_alpha   90.00
_cell.angle_beta   90.00
_cell.angle_gamma   90.00
#
_symmetry.space_group_name_H-M   'P 1'
#
loop_
_entity.id
_entity.type
_entity.pdbx_description
1 polymer ?
#
loop_
_entity_poly.entity_id
_entity_poly.type
_entity_poly.pdbx_seq_one_letter_code
_entity_poly.pdbx_strand_id
1 'polypeptide(L)'
;LRPLSRTGTRRRYQDDGISDDEIEGKRTFDIEEKLQSSFFNSDLVKIMDGEDFTFEYIQREGLRDPIIFPKTDGLGIQMPDEGFSVSDVKLFVGSRRMIDVMDVNTQKGIEMSMSQWRRYYETPPSEREKLYNVISLEFSHTKLEHLVKRPASVDMIDWVDNMWPRHLKERQRDSTNAIIDMQYPKVQKYCLMSVKGCFTDFHIDFGGTSVWYHILRGAKVFWLIPPTPQNLELYENWVLSGKQGDIFLGDKATTCQRIELKQGYTFMIPSGWIHAVYTPEDTLVFGGNFLHSFNIPMQLNIYNIEDRTRVPSKFRYPFYYEMCWYVLERYLYCLTNTSHLTPEFQKHSLGIGEYSERHTDICLHQLIEEEGEGQEEEENDVNKDIKEENEEEAPSPPACPGVKVHLTPLELEGLWQLLHKLEELPAHKKCVPTGIRNAPALLSDIRAVLEEHTNDDPKLSYTGKPIVTWPKRVRPNITPVPRPVKPPSSISALRRRRVRCKRCVACLRAECGDCTYCRDMRKFGGPGRLKKTCILRQCLAPGLPLSAVCAICKEGNQEAEGSDATQTLMECSECAQITHPECIKVPGEGVINKDLPSCWECPKCVQEKNREVGCTVSDKANLHTESSHTQAVRSHTDRTDLHSPTLTRGTSKHSHMGRNLRCNSGESHHIGKKPRVDRAKPPTSSSLSRPKSSEQNGASEPGWERLVWVSVFRYLTRTELCVCMAVCKNWGCDKRLWTRISLSRCQSISPQALSGIIKRQPVTLDLSWANISKKQLTWLVNRLPGLKDLVLSGCSWVSISALSSPSCPLLRSLDLRWADGVKDAQIRELLSPPGSNNRSQLRNMQCLRLCGLDVTEATLRLIIRHMPQLTRLELSHCPLTDNALNLLTAVGSSTRNTLTHLNLGGCSRLTDHCLPYLQRLSCLSVLDLRGCKGVSRQACENFISELSVTALYCLSDDKLIQRIS
;
A
#
# COMPACT_ATOMS: atom_id res chain seq x y z
N LEU A 1 4.43 -39.76 49.51
CA LEU A 1 3.50 -38.65 49.20
C LEU A 1 3.73 -38.24 47.74
N ARG A 2 2.68 -38.18 46.90
CA ARG A 2 2.79 -37.75 45.49
C ARG A 2 2.19 -36.34 45.31
N PRO A 3 2.79 -35.44 44.51
CA PRO A 3 2.17 -34.16 44.16
C PRO A 3 1.01 -34.38 43.17
N LEU A 4 -0.07 -33.62 43.32
CA LEU A 4 -1.23 -33.65 42.41
C LEU A 4 -1.05 -32.66 41.26
N SER A 5 -0.83 -33.18 40.06
CA SER A 5 -0.79 -32.37 38.83
C SER A 5 -2.19 -31.93 38.40
N ARG A 6 -2.52 -30.64 38.54
CA ARG A 6 -3.69 -30.03 37.90
C ARG A 6 -3.31 -29.37 36.58
N THR A 7 -3.34 -30.13 35.49
CA THR A 7 -3.15 -29.64 34.12
C THR A 7 -4.40 -28.91 33.63
N GLY A 8 -4.57 -27.65 34.04
CA GLY A 8 -5.57 -26.76 33.44
C GLY A 8 -5.12 -26.26 32.07
N THR A 9 -5.92 -26.51 31.03
CA THR A 9 -5.65 -26.07 29.66
C THR A 9 -5.85 -24.56 29.51
N ARG A 10 -4.73 -23.81 29.54
CA ARG A 10 -4.71 -22.36 29.27
C ARG A 10 -5.29 -22.06 27.87
N ARG A 11 -6.38 -21.28 27.81
CA ARG A 11 -6.97 -20.78 26.55
C ARG A 11 -6.02 -19.80 25.83
N ARG A 12 -6.29 -19.52 24.55
CA ARG A 12 -5.43 -18.75 23.63
C ARG A 12 -6.21 -17.59 23.02
N TYR A 13 -5.53 -16.47 22.76
CA TYR A 13 -6.03 -15.32 21.98
C TYR A 13 -6.26 -15.60 20.48
N GLN A 14 -6.42 -16.87 20.06
CA GLN A 14 -6.30 -17.30 18.67
C GLN A 14 -7.17 -18.50 18.28
N ASP A 15 -8.21 -18.83 19.06
CA ASP A 15 -9.18 -19.85 18.66
C ASP A 15 -10.36 -19.22 17.90
N ASP A 16 -10.18 -19.02 16.59
CA ASP A 16 -11.29 -18.88 15.62
C ASP A 16 -11.94 -20.26 15.32
N GLY A 17 -11.68 -21.28 16.16
CA GLY A 17 -12.28 -22.60 16.13
C GLY A 17 -13.65 -22.62 16.80
N ILE A 18 -14.61 -23.32 16.19
CA ILE A 18 -16.00 -23.34 16.62
C ILE A 18 -16.15 -23.97 18.01
N SER A 19 -16.76 -23.21 18.92
CA SER A 19 -17.32 -23.66 20.19
C SER A 19 -18.74 -23.09 20.25
N ASP A 20 -19.75 -23.90 19.88
CA ASP A 20 -21.15 -23.44 19.72
C ASP A 20 -21.87 -23.04 21.02
N ASP A 21 -21.16 -23.04 22.15
CA ASP A 21 -21.63 -22.63 23.49
C ASP A 21 -20.87 -21.38 24.05
N GLU A 22 -20.44 -20.42 23.20
CA GLU A 22 -20.15 -19.06 23.71
C GLU A 22 -21.49 -18.38 24.12
N ILE A 23 -21.81 -18.49 25.41
CA ILE A 23 -22.84 -17.73 26.12
C ILE A 23 -22.75 -16.25 25.71
N GLU A 24 -23.92 -15.59 25.56
CA GLU A 24 -24.01 -14.17 25.21
C GLU A 24 -22.98 -13.32 25.98
N GLY A 25 -22.32 -12.37 25.29
CA GLY A 25 -21.31 -11.44 25.84
C GLY A 25 -21.84 -10.41 26.84
N LYS A 26 -22.71 -10.82 27.76
CA LYS A 26 -23.22 -10.03 28.86
C LYS A 26 -22.15 -9.99 29.95
N ARG A 27 -21.58 -8.80 30.17
CA ARG A 27 -20.81 -8.46 31.37
C ARG A 27 -21.66 -8.81 32.60
N THR A 28 -21.11 -9.52 33.58
CA THR A 28 -21.88 -9.95 34.77
C THR A 28 -21.91 -8.90 35.87
N PHE A 29 -21.03 -7.90 35.81
CA PHE A 29 -21.06 -6.72 36.67
C PHE A 29 -21.94 -5.62 36.06
N ASP A 30 -22.70 -4.93 36.90
CA ASP A 30 -23.51 -3.78 36.47
C ASP A 30 -22.64 -2.51 36.44
N ILE A 31 -22.60 -1.82 35.30
CA ILE A 31 -21.85 -0.58 35.16
C ILE A 31 -22.58 0.59 35.81
N GLU A 32 -23.90 0.57 35.92
CA GLU A 32 -24.65 1.63 36.60
C GLU A 32 -24.37 1.61 38.11
N GLU A 33 -24.24 0.42 38.71
CA GLU A 33 -23.69 0.23 40.06
C GLU A 33 -22.29 0.86 40.19
N LYS A 34 -21.39 0.61 39.24
CA LYS A 34 -20.02 1.18 39.28
C LYS A 34 -19.97 2.69 39.00
N LEU A 35 -20.97 3.25 38.33
CA LEU A 35 -21.12 4.69 38.11
C LEU A 35 -21.68 5.43 39.33
N GLN A 36 -22.57 4.79 40.10
CA GLN A 36 -23.19 5.39 41.28
C GLN A 36 -22.43 5.11 42.58
N SER A 37 -21.68 4.00 42.66
CA SER A 37 -20.94 3.59 43.87
C SER A 37 -20.01 4.67 44.42
N SER A 38 -19.95 4.80 45.74
CA SER A 38 -19.01 5.70 46.45
C SER A 38 -17.63 5.09 46.70
N PHE A 39 -17.43 3.81 46.37
CA PHE A 39 -16.18 3.06 46.66
C PHE A 39 -14.96 3.59 45.89
N PHE A 40 -15.16 4.18 44.72
CA PHE A 40 -14.08 4.65 43.83
C PHE A 40 -13.64 6.10 44.15
N ASN A 41 -13.50 6.43 45.44
CA ASN A 41 -13.23 7.78 45.94
C ASN A 41 -11.78 8.00 46.42
N SER A 42 -10.83 7.17 45.97
CA SER A 42 -9.40 7.42 46.19
C SER A 42 -8.99 8.77 45.60
N ASP A 43 -8.04 9.47 46.21
CA ASP A 43 -7.49 10.73 45.66
C ASP A 43 -6.13 10.45 45.01
N LEU A 44 -6.10 10.41 43.68
CA LEU A 44 -4.97 9.94 42.87
C LEU A 44 -4.62 10.89 41.71
N VAL A 45 -5.44 11.91 41.44
CA VAL A 45 -5.36 12.76 40.25
C VAL A 45 -5.08 14.21 40.64
N LYS A 46 -3.96 14.75 40.16
CA LYS A 46 -3.61 16.16 40.36
C LYS A 46 -4.54 17.06 39.52
N ILE A 47 -5.04 18.15 40.10
CA ILE A 47 -5.64 19.26 39.35
C ILE A 47 -4.57 20.34 39.20
N MET A 48 -4.42 20.92 38.00
CA MET A 48 -3.33 21.84 37.66
C MET A 48 -3.79 22.87 36.62
N ASP A 49 -3.25 24.09 36.68
CA ASP A 49 -3.41 25.08 35.60
C ASP A 49 -2.28 24.88 34.56
N GLY A 50 -2.55 25.14 33.28
CA GLY A 50 -1.65 24.73 32.21
C GLY A 50 -0.31 25.46 32.14
N GLU A 51 -0.15 26.56 32.89
CA GLU A 51 1.11 27.30 33.02
C GLU A 51 2.13 26.58 33.92
N ASP A 52 1.66 25.80 34.91
CA ASP A 52 2.52 25.00 35.80
C ASP A 52 3.12 23.77 35.10
N PHE A 53 2.50 23.30 34.01
CA PHE A 53 2.87 22.08 33.29
C PHE A 53 4.09 22.25 32.37
N THR A 54 5.19 22.72 32.97
CA THR A 54 6.46 23.04 32.31
C THR A 54 7.30 21.80 32.02
N PHE A 55 8.36 21.97 31.21
CA PHE A 55 9.40 20.95 31.07
C PHE A 55 10.10 20.64 32.41
N GLU A 56 10.30 21.65 33.25
CA GLU A 56 10.95 21.49 34.56
C GLU A 56 10.08 20.66 35.53
N TYR A 57 8.76 20.84 35.52
CA TYR A 57 7.82 19.98 36.24
C TYR A 57 8.00 18.50 35.83
N ILE A 58 8.15 18.23 34.53
CA ILE A 58 8.35 16.87 34.02
C ILE A 58 9.73 16.31 34.41
N GLN A 59 10.79 17.13 34.40
CA GLN A 59 12.13 16.74 34.88
C GLN A 59 12.15 16.38 36.38
N ARG A 60 11.36 17.09 37.20
CA ARG A 60 11.27 16.89 38.66
C ARG A 60 10.37 15.70 39.03
N GLU A 61 9.13 15.68 38.52
CA GLU A 61 8.07 14.75 38.94
C GLU A 61 7.99 13.49 38.04
N GLY A 62 8.70 13.48 36.91
CA GLY A 62 8.79 12.35 35.98
C GLY A 62 7.53 12.02 35.19
N LEU A 63 6.50 12.87 35.27
CA LEU A 63 5.15 12.60 34.78
C LEU A 63 4.64 11.23 35.27
N ARG A 64 4.47 11.10 36.60
CA ARG A 64 4.10 9.84 37.29
C ARG A 64 2.63 9.77 37.71
N ASP A 65 2.00 10.91 37.99
CA ASP A 65 0.59 11.02 38.40
C ASP A 65 -0.29 11.53 37.25
N PRO A 66 -1.57 11.13 37.15
CA PRO A 66 -2.49 11.68 36.16
C PRO A 66 -2.90 13.11 36.53
N ILE A 67 -3.08 13.96 35.52
CA ILE A 67 -3.29 15.40 35.70
C ILE A 67 -4.50 15.86 34.90
N ILE A 68 -5.48 16.49 35.55
CA ILE A 68 -6.59 17.20 34.89
C ILE A 68 -6.27 18.70 34.85
N PHE A 69 -6.41 19.27 33.67
CA PHE A 69 -6.42 20.70 33.39
C PHE A 69 -7.87 21.11 33.09
N PRO A 70 -8.56 21.81 34.00
CA PRO A 70 -9.95 22.25 33.80
C PRO A 70 -10.10 23.32 32.71
N LYS A 71 -8.99 23.96 32.32
CA LYS A 71 -8.87 24.95 31.25
C LYS A 71 -7.79 24.53 30.25
N THR A 72 -7.78 25.19 29.09
CA THR A 72 -6.76 25.02 28.03
C THR A 72 -5.63 26.04 28.08
N ASP A 73 -5.77 27.07 28.93
CA ASP A 73 -4.80 28.17 29.06
C ASP A 73 -3.45 27.65 29.55
N GLY A 74 -2.34 28.29 29.13
CA GLY A 74 -0.97 27.84 29.38
C GLY A 74 -0.52 26.62 28.55
N LEU A 75 -1.39 25.64 28.29
CA LEU A 75 -1.02 24.36 27.65
C LEU A 75 -0.46 24.47 26.22
N GLY A 76 -0.71 25.58 25.50
CA GLY A 76 -0.33 25.73 24.08
C GLY A 76 -1.10 24.82 23.10
N ILE A 77 -2.15 24.15 23.58
CA ILE A 77 -3.03 23.26 22.83
C ILE A 77 -3.86 24.05 21.79
N GLN A 78 -4.24 23.42 20.67
CA GLN A 78 -5.13 24.03 19.68
C GLN A 78 -6.17 23.01 19.22
N MET A 79 -7.43 23.43 19.14
CA MET A 79 -8.57 22.60 18.76
C MET A 79 -9.42 23.26 17.66
N PRO A 80 -10.27 22.49 16.95
CA PRO A 80 -11.36 23.04 16.14
C PRO A 80 -12.43 23.72 17.00
N ASP A 81 -13.28 24.54 16.38
CA ASP A 81 -14.39 25.23 17.03
C ASP A 81 -15.39 24.27 17.70
N GLU A 82 -16.10 24.69 18.76
CA GLU A 82 -17.05 23.82 19.51
C GLU A 82 -18.18 23.21 18.64
N GLY A 83 -18.56 23.91 17.57
CA GLY A 83 -19.53 23.44 16.58
C GLY A 83 -19.04 22.28 15.71
N PHE A 84 -17.76 21.92 15.76
CA PHE A 84 -17.14 20.88 14.95
C PHE A 84 -17.70 19.48 15.27
N SER A 85 -17.94 18.68 14.24
CA SER A 85 -18.75 17.47 14.35
C SER A 85 -18.13 16.24 13.69
N VAL A 86 -18.71 15.06 13.94
CA VAL A 86 -18.39 13.82 13.20
C VAL A 86 -18.68 13.97 11.69
N SER A 87 -19.55 14.91 11.30
CA SER A 87 -19.73 15.29 9.90
C SER A 87 -18.49 15.97 9.29
N ASP A 88 -17.72 16.68 10.09
CA ASP A 88 -16.52 17.41 9.69
C ASP A 88 -15.28 16.53 9.77
N VAL A 89 -15.13 15.70 10.81
CA VAL A 89 -14.11 14.62 10.85
C VAL A 89 -14.15 13.82 9.53
N LYS A 90 -15.35 13.38 9.12
CA LYS A 90 -15.61 12.69 7.84
C LYS A 90 -15.20 13.51 6.59
N LEU A 91 -15.25 14.85 6.65
CA LEU A 91 -14.81 15.74 5.57
C LEU A 91 -13.28 15.86 5.53
N PHE A 92 -12.63 16.07 6.68
CA PHE A 92 -11.18 16.29 6.79
C PHE A 92 -10.34 15.01 6.64
N VAL A 93 -10.79 13.86 7.20
CA VAL A 93 -10.09 12.55 7.05
C VAL A 93 -10.56 11.74 5.84
N GLY A 94 -11.69 12.13 5.23
CA GLY A 94 -12.21 11.57 3.98
C GLY A 94 -13.25 10.44 4.16
N SER A 95 -14.44 10.67 3.61
CA SER A 95 -15.63 9.80 3.74
C SER A 95 -15.47 8.31 3.38
N ARG A 96 -14.46 7.92 2.62
CA ARG A 96 -14.18 6.52 2.24
C ARG A 96 -13.03 5.88 3.04
N ARG A 97 -12.39 6.61 3.95
CA ARG A 97 -11.37 6.05 4.85
C ARG A 97 -12.03 4.94 5.68
N MET A 98 -11.46 3.74 5.63
CA MET A 98 -11.82 2.65 6.54
C MET A 98 -11.26 2.98 7.92
N ILE A 99 -12.01 2.66 8.95
CA ILE A 99 -11.65 2.84 10.35
C ILE A 99 -11.94 1.54 11.11
N ASP A 100 -11.09 1.27 12.10
CA ASP A 100 -11.38 0.29 13.14
C ASP A 100 -12.49 0.82 14.06
N VAL A 101 -13.47 -0.02 14.36
CA VAL A 101 -14.60 0.26 15.24
C VAL A 101 -14.80 -0.93 16.18
N MET A 102 -14.98 -0.68 17.47
CA MET A 102 -15.23 -1.71 18.48
C MET A 102 -16.73 -1.91 18.65
N ASP A 103 -17.21 -3.15 18.60
CA ASP A 103 -18.54 -3.54 19.08
C ASP A 103 -18.48 -3.70 20.61
N VAL A 104 -19.07 -2.76 21.35
CA VAL A 104 -18.88 -2.61 22.80
C VAL A 104 -19.40 -3.81 23.59
N ASN A 105 -20.43 -4.49 23.08
CA ASN A 105 -21.03 -5.64 23.75
C ASN A 105 -20.20 -6.92 23.59
N THR A 106 -19.34 -6.99 22.58
CA THR A 106 -18.45 -8.14 22.35
C THR A 106 -16.97 -7.83 22.57
N GLN A 107 -16.61 -6.55 22.68
CA GLN A 107 -15.25 -5.99 22.58
C GLN A 107 -14.50 -6.41 21.30
N LYS A 108 -15.18 -7.01 20.30
CA LYS A 108 -14.59 -7.47 19.04
C LYS A 108 -14.53 -6.31 18.03
N GLY A 109 -13.41 -6.21 17.31
CA GLY A 109 -13.17 -5.16 16.31
C GLY A 109 -13.80 -5.48 14.96
N ILE A 110 -14.41 -4.47 14.32
CA ILE A 110 -14.94 -4.49 12.96
C ILE A 110 -14.43 -3.30 12.16
N GLU A 111 -14.44 -3.39 10.82
CA GLU A 111 -14.07 -2.27 9.95
C GLU A 111 -15.31 -1.68 9.25
N MET A 112 -15.41 -0.34 9.19
CA MET A 112 -16.36 0.35 8.33
C MET A 112 -15.79 1.66 7.79
N SER A 113 -16.43 2.28 6.78
CA SER A 113 -16.00 3.60 6.31
C SER A 113 -16.48 4.73 7.23
N MET A 114 -15.75 5.85 7.26
CA MET A 114 -16.20 7.10 7.89
C MET A 114 -17.61 7.54 7.45
N SER A 115 -18.05 7.21 6.22
CA SER A 115 -19.41 7.50 5.76
C SER A 115 -20.51 6.62 6.35
N GLN A 116 -20.16 5.41 6.84
CA GLN A 116 -21.06 4.54 7.61
C GLN A 116 -21.04 4.96 9.08
N TRP A 117 -19.85 5.15 9.65
CA TRP A 117 -19.68 5.61 11.04
C TRP A 117 -20.45 6.90 11.32
N ARG A 118 -20.28 7.94 10.49
CA ARG A 118 -21.03 9.20 10.63
C ARG A 118 -22.54 9.01 10.60
N ARG A 119 -23.04 8.08 9.77
CA ARG A 119 -24.49 7.81 9.71
C ARG A 119 -24.97 7.11 10.98
N TYR A 120 -24.20 6.15 11.50
CA TYR A 120 -24.51 5.47 12.76
C TYR A 120 -24.48 6.43 13.95
N TYR A 121 -23.46 7.29 14.05
CA TYR A 121 -23.34 8.26 15.14
C TYR A 121 -24.53 9.23 15.16
N GLU A 122 -24.96 9.71 14.00
CA GLU A 122 -26.12 10.60 13.85
C GLU A 122 -27.48 9.88 13.92
N THR A 123 -27.53 8.54 14.07
CA THR A 123 -28.77 7.80 14.35
C THR A 123 -29.20 8.07 15.81
N PRO A 124 -30.48 8.39 16.09
CA PRO A 124 -30.97 8.63 17.45
C PRO A 124 -30.67 7.46 18.41
N PRO A 125 -30.38 7.69 19.70
CA PRO A 125 -30.04 6.62 20.64
C PRO A 125 -31.05 5.46 20.70
N SER A 126 -32.34 5.75 20.56
CA SER A 126 -33.44 4.76 20.51
C SER A 126 -33.46 3.88 19.26
N GLU A 127 -32.76 4.27 18.19
CA GLU A 127 -32.67 3.56 16.91
C GLU A 127 -31.33 2.82 16.73
N ARG A 128 -30.43 2.88 17.72
CA ARG A 128 -29.11 2.23 17.67
C ARG A 128 -29.21 0.75 18.04
N GLU A 129 -29.40 -0.11 17.04
CA GLU A 129 -29.40 -1.59 17.17
C GLU A 129 -28.17 -2.17 17.90
N LYS A 130 -27.04 -1.45 17.89
CA LYS A 130 -25.76 -1.85 18.49
C LYS A 130 -25.04 -0.65 19.10
N LEU A 131 -24.20 -0.92 20.10
CA LEU A 131 -23.23 0.04 20.64
C LEU A 131 -21.86 -0.13 19.96
N TYR A 132 -21.43 0.90 19.24
CA TYR A 132 -20.14 0.93 18.54
C TYR A 132 -19.28 2.11 19.03
N ASN A 133 -17.97 1.91 19.14
CA ASN A 133 -17.02 2.91 19.63
C ASN A 133 -15.82 3.07 18.67
N VAL A 134 -15.35 4.31 18.45
CA VAL A 134 -14.13 4.60 17.68
C VAL A 134 -13.12 5.29 18.59
N ILE A 135 -12.06 4.57 18.94
CA ILE A 135 -10.98 5.06 19.82
C ILE A 135 -9.62 5.15 19.12
N SER A 136 -9.49 4.60 17.91
CA SER A 136 -8.22 4.35 17.23
C SER A 136 -8.07 5.09 15.88
N LEU A 137 -8.91 6.11 15.61
CA LEU A 137 -8.78 6.95 14.42
C LEU A 137 -7.63 7.96 14.56
N GLU A 138 -6.42 7.51 14.26
CA GLU A 138 -5.24 8.37 14.09
C GLU A 138 -5.44 9.27 12.85
N PHE A 139 -4.98 10.52 12.84
CA PHE A 139 -5.31 11.47 11.76
C PHE A 139 -4.15 12.36 11.23
N SER A 140 -2.90 12.12 11.62
CA SER A 140 -1.74 12.72 10.96
C SER A 140 -1.70 12.38 9.46
N HIS A 141 -1.22 13.36 8.68
CA HIS A 141 -1.27 13.44 7.22
C HIS A 141 -2.68 13.47 6.61
N THR A 142 -3.73 13.69 7.42
CA THR A 142 -5.03 14.16 6.92
C THR A 142 -5.13 15.68 7.07
N LYS A 143 -6.13 16.30 6.43
CA LYS A 143 -6.37 17.74 6.60
C LYS A 143 -6.72 18.16 8.03
N LEU A 144 -7.10 17.22 8.89
CA LEU A 144 -7.44 17.49 10.29
C LEU A 144 -6.20 17.77 11.15
N GLU A 145 -5.02 17.32 10.72
CA GLU A 145 -3.74 17.51 11.43
C GLU A 145 -3.40 18.98 11.69
N HIS A 146 -3.84 19.88 10.80
CA HIS A 146 -3.57 21.33 10.89
C HIS A 146 -4.55 22.09 11.77
N LEU A 147 -5.64 21.45 12.23
CA LEU A 147 -6.63 22.04 13.15
C LEU A 147 -6.40 21.62 14.61
N VAL A 148 -5.50 20.65 14.85
CA VAL A 148 -5.24 20.09 16.18
C VAL A 148 -3.75 20.16 16.52
N LYS A 149 -3.40 20.88 17.58
CA LYS A 149 -2.11 20.79 18.27
C LYS A 149 -2.35 20.18 19.64
N ARG A 150 -1.40 19.34 20.08
CA ARG A 150 -1.35 18.80 21.45
C ARG A 150 -0.72 19.84 22.40
N PRO A 151 -0.70 19.63 23.72
CA PRO A 151 -0.02 20.54 24.64
C PRO A 151 1.48 20.65 24.31
N ALA A 152 2.04 21.86 24.41
CA ALA A 152 3.41 22.16 23.98
C ALA A 152 4.47 21.33 24.74
N SER A 153 4.23 21.08 26.03
CA SER A 153 5.12 20.23 26.85
C SER A 153 5.15 18.76 26.42
N VAL A 154 4.17 18.28 25.64
CA VAL A 154 4.21 16.95 25.02
C VAL A 154 5.12 16.96 23.78
N ASP A 155 5.12 18.03 22.97
CA ASP A 155 6.05 18.18 21.84
C ASP A 155 7.52 18.22 22.32
N MET A 156 7.79 18.74 23.52
CA MET A 156 9.14 18.79 24.10
C MET A 156 9.68 17.44 24.62
N ILE A 157 8.83 16.45 24.91
CA ILE A 157 9.25 15.16 25.51
C ILE A 157 9.02 13.94 24.61
N ASP A 158 8.16 14.04 23.60
CA ASP A 158 7.76 12.90 22.77
C ASP A 158 8.93 12.37 21.93
N TRP A 159 9.23 11.08 22.12
CA TRP A 159 10.23 10.35 21.37
C TRP A 159 10.01 10.37 19.85
N VAL A 160 8.77 10.44 19.35
CA VAL A 160 8.52 10.46 17.90
C VAL A 160 9.03 11.73 17.23
N ASP A 161 9.06 12.87 17.94
CA ASP A 161 9.56 14.14 17.39
C ASP A 161 11.04 14.36 17.74
N ASN A 162 11.47 13.97 18.95
CA ASN A 162 12.80 14.27 19.47
C ASN A 162 13.84 13.16 19.23
N MET A 163 13.40 11.92 18.98
CA MET A 163 14.28 10.74 18.83
C MET A 163 14.24 10.12 17.44
N TRP A 164 13.08 10.03 16.79
CA TRP A 164 12.97 9.42 15.47
C TRP A 164 13.60 10.29 14.36
N PRO A 165 14.40 9.73 13.41
CA PRO A 165 15.05 10.51 12.35
C PRO A 165 14.06 11.37 11.54
N ARG A 166 14.16 12.69 11.70
CA ARG A 166 13.23 13.70 11.15
C ARG A 166 12.84 13.43 9.70
N HIS A 167 13.82 13.13 8.84
CA HIS A 167 13.59 12.92 7.42
C HIS A 167 12.66 11.74 7.09
N LEU A 168 12.53 10.72 7.95
CA LEU A 168 11.61 9.61 7.75
C LEU A 168 10.15 10.04 8.01
N LYS A 169 9.94 10.86 9.05
CA LYS A 169 8.64 11.52 9.30
C LYS A 169 8.31 12.52 8.20
N GLU A 170 9.29 13.33 7.77
CA GLU A 170 9.16 14.27 6.64
C GLU A 170 8.94 13.56 5.29
N ARG A 171 9.34 12.30 5.12
CA ARG A 171 9.07 11.46 3.93
C ARG A 171 7.71 10.72 4.00
N GLN A 172 7.00 10.72 5.13
CA GLN A 172 5.68 10.07 5.24
C GLN A 172 4.60 10.83 4.45
N ARG A 173 3.85 10.11 3.62
CA ARG A 173 2.74 10.66 2.81
C ARG A 173 1.43 9.90 2.96
N ASP A 174 1.44 8.70 3.54
CA ASP A 174 0.24 7.90 3.75
C ASP A 174 -0.42 8.25 5.08
N SER A 175 -1.71 8.57 5.03
CA SER A 175 -2.54 8.90 6.19
C SER A 175 -3.23 7.69 6.81
N THR A 176 -3.08 6.49 6.23
CA THR A 176 -3.47 5.24 6.89
C THR A 176 -2.41 4.83 7.93
N ASN A 177 -2.73 3.82 8.75
CA ASN A 177 -1.84 3.29 9.79
C ASN A 177 -1.44 1.85 9.48
N ALA A 178 -1.35 1.51 8.19
CA ALA A 178 -0.76 0.26 7.76
C ALA A 178 0.74 0.27 8.11
N ILE A 179 1.15 -0.56 9.07
CA ILE A 179 2.57 -0.77 9.42
C ILE A 179 3.44 -1.15 8.20
N ILE A 180 2.77 -1.76 7.19
CA ILE A 180 3.12 -1.79 5.76
C ILE A 180 4.03 -0.66 5.24
N ASP A 181 3.58 0.55 5.55
CA ASP A 181 3.77 1.77 4.77
C ASP A 181 4.18 2.95 5.66
N MET A 182 4.62 2.63 6.88
CA MET A 182 4.79 3.54 8.00
C MET A 182 6.28 3.81 8.22
N GLN A 183 6.73 5.04 7.95
CA GLN A 183 8.15 5.43 8.09
C GLN A 183 8.53 5.95 9.49
N TYR A 184 7.55 6.14 10.38
CA TYR A 184 7.72 6.51 11.80
C TYR A 184 6.49 6.06 12.59
N PRO A 185 6.54 5.90 13.93
CA PRO A 185 5.38 5.47 14.73
C PRO A 185 4.21 6.48 14.68
N LYS A 186 3.20 6.19 13.84
CA LYS A 186 1.99 7.02 13.71
C LYS A 186 1.02 6.77 14.86
N VAL A 187 1.25 7.45 15.99
CA VAL A 187 0.46 7.31 17.23
C VAL A 187 0.16 8.65 17.93
N GLN A 188 0.60 9.77 17.36
CA GLN A 188 0.65 11.08 18.05
C GLN A 188 -0.68 11.85 18.10
N LYS A 189 -1.64 11.57 17.22
CA LYS A 189 -2.90 12.33 17.07
C LYS A 189 -4.10 11.43 16.76
N TYR A 190 -4.93 11.15 17.76
CA TYR A 190 -6.17 10.36 17.68
C TYR A 190 -7.43 11.23 17.82
N CYS A 191 -8.46 10.90 17.05
CA CYS A 191 -9.80 11.50 17.11
C CYS A 191 -10.79 10.43 17.60
N LEU A 192 -11.19 10.49 18.85
CA LEU A 192 -12.08 9.50 19.44
C LEU A 192 -13.54 9.97 19.34
N MET A 193 -14.42 9.06 18.94
CA MET A 193 -15.84 9.29 18.73
C MET A 193 -16.59 8.13 19.38
N SER A 194 -17.39 8.43 20.39
CA SER A 194 -18.10 7.42 21.19
C SER A 194 -19.54 7.85 21.39
N VAL A 195 -20.47 6.91 21.31
CA VAL A 195 -21.88 7.15 21.64
C VAL A 195 -22.18 6.87 23.12
N LYS A 196 -23.27 7.44 23.63
CA LYS A 196 -23.82 7.14 24.95
C LYS A 196 -23.90 5.63 25.21
N GLY A 197 -23.42 5.20 26.38
CA GLY A 197 -23.39 3.79 26.79
C GLY A 197 -22.13 3.03 26.37
N CYS A 198 -21.23 3.63 25.57
CA CYS A 198 -19.97 2.99 25.23
C CYS A 198 -19.04 2.85 26.44
N PHE A 199 -18.58 1.62 26.69
CA PHE A 199 -17.61 1.25 27.71
C PHE A 199 -16.40 0.57 27.07
N THR A 200 -15.21 1.03 27.42
CA THR A 200 -13.93 0.37 27.13
C THR A 200 -13.39 -0.14 28.46
N ASP A 201 -13.16 -1.45 28.55
CA ASP A 201 -12.78 -2.13 29.80
C ASP A 201 -11.34 -1.81 30.24
N PHE A 202 -10.92 -2.30 31.42
CA PHE A 202 -9.62 -2.00 31.99
C PHE A 202 -8.45 -2.41 31.10
N HIS A 203 -7.60 -1.43 30.75
CA HIS A 203 -6.41 -1.62 29.92
C HIS A 203 -5.28 -0.68 30.34
N ILE A 204 -4.10 -0.93 29.78
CA ILE A 204 -2.94 -0.03 29.80
C ILE A 204 -2.66 0.34 28.35
N ASP A 205 -2.30 1.60 28.07
CA ASP A 205 -1.94 2.04 26.71
C ASP A 205 -0.69 1.33 26.17
N PHE A 206 -0.66 1.15 24.85
CA PHE A 206 0.23 0.20 24.17
C PHE A 206 1.72 0.59 24.26
N GLY A 207 2.59 -0.39 24.53
CA GLY A 207 4.01 -0.17 24.84
C GLY A 207 4.27 0.68 26.09
N GLY A 208 3.24 0.91 26.92
CA GLY A 208 3.32 1.77 28.10
C GLY A 208 3.38 3.26 27.78
N THR A 209 2.80 3.71 26.67
CA THR A 209 2.73 5.15 26.36
C THR A 209 2.03 5.96 27.45
N SER A 210 2.42 7.23 27.55
CA SER A 210 1.60 8.25 28.21
C SER A 210 0.65 8.86 27.16
N VAL A 211 -0.53 9.30 27.58
CA VAL A 211 -1.57 9.82 26.69
C VAL A 211 -2.10 11.18 27.15
N TRP A 212 -2.27 12.10 26.21
CA TRP A 212 -3.02 13.34 26.41
C TRP A 212 -4.42 13.20 25.79
N TYR A 213 -5.44 13.77 26.43
CA TYR A 213 -6.85 13.49 26.13
C TYR A 213 -7.71 14.75 26.38
N HIS A 214 -8.31 15.33 25.35
CA HIS A 214 -9.05 16.60 25.42
C HIS A 214 -10.51 16.43 24.95
N ILE A 215 -11.46 16.81 25.82
CA ILE A 215 -12.90 16.66 25.55
C ILE A 215 -13.43 17.87 24.78
N LEU A 216 -13.47 17.79 23.44
CA LEU A 216 -14.04 18.86 22.62
C LEU A 216 -15.57 18.97 22.78
N ARG A 217 -16.28 17.86 22.98
CA ARG A 217 -17.71 17.87 23.35
C ARG A 217 -18.13 16.63 24.12
N GLY A 218 -19.04 16.85 25.07
CA GLY A 218 -19.65 15.82 25.92
C GLY A 218 -18.87 15.60 27.23
N ALA A 219 -19.04 14.43 27.84
CA ALA A 219 -18.31 14.02 29.05
C ALA A 219 -17.82 12.57 29.00
N LYS A 220 -16.76 12.25 29.74
CA LYS A 220 -16.25 10.89 29.97
C LYS A 220 -16.17 10.59 31.46
N VAL A 221 -16.34 9.32 31.81
CA VAL A 221 -16.02 8.81 33.15
C VAL A 221 -14.85 7.83 33.03
N PHE A 222 -13.81 8.01 33.84
CA PHE A 222 -12.67 7.10 33.90
C PHE A 222 -12.61 6.45 35.29
N TRP A 223 -12.22 5.18 35.35
CA TRP A 223 -11.70 4.55 36.57
C TRP A 223 -10.19 4.35 36.41
N LEU A 224 -9.43 4.74 37.43
CA LEU A 224 -7.97 4.82 37.40
C LEU A 224 -7.39 3.96 38.53
N ILE A 225 -6.44 3.09 38.20
CA ILE A 225 -5.72 2.21 39.13
C ILE A 225 -4.22 2.49 38.96
N PRO A 226 -3.48 2.83 40.04
CA PRO A 226 -2.06 3.20 39.94
C PRO A 226 -1.19 1.98 39.58
N PRO A 227 -0.11 2.16 38.80
CA PRO A 227 0.76 1.08 38.31
C PRO A 227 1.75 0.58 39.37
N THR A 228 1.24 0.23 40.55
CA THR A 228 2.04 -0.46 41.57
C THR A 228 2.40 -1.87 41.08
N PRO A 229 3.52 -2.48 41.53
CA PRO A 229 3.86 -3.86 41.17
C PRO A 229 2.72 -4.85 41.42
N GLN A 230 1.98 -4.67 42.52
CA GLN A 230 0.83 -5.48 42.91
C GLN A 230 -0.36 -5.30 41.95
N ASN A 231 -0.67 -4.07 41.54
CA ASN A 231 -1.76 -3.80 40.59
C ASN A 231 -1.41 -4.27 39.17
N LEU A 232 -0.14 -4.19 38.77
CA LEU A 232 0.33 -4.70 37.48
C LEU A 232 0.32 -6.24 37.44
N GLU A 233 0.71 -6.92 38.52
CA GLU A 233 0.56 -8.37 38.65
C GLU A 233 -0.93 -8.79 38.66
N LEU A 234 -1.78 -8.04 39.37
CA LEU A 234 -3.24 -8.25 39.36
C LEU A 234 -3.82 -8.09 37.95
N TYR A 235 -3.42 -7.06 37.22
CA TYR A 235 -3.83 -6.82 35.83
C TYR A 235 -3.39 -7.93 34.89
N GLU A 236 -2.11 -8.34 34.92
CA GLU A 236 -1.60 -9.42 34.08
C GLU A 236 -2.33 -10.75 34.36
N ASN A 237 -2.55 -11.08 35.64
CA ASN A 237 -3.33 -12.26 36.02
C ASN A 237 -4.80 -12.17 35.59
N TRP A 238 -5.43 -10.99 35.66
CA TRP A 238 -6.80 -10.76 35.20
C TRP A 238 -6.93 -10.94 33.67
N VAL A 239 -6.03 -10.35 32.87
CA VAL A 239 -5.98 -10.57 31.41
C VAL A 239 -5.79 -12.06 31.09
N LEU A 240 -4.81 -12.72 31.73
CA LEU A 240 -4.51 -14.13 31.51
C LEU A 240 -5.62 -15.10 31.99
N SER A 241 -6.53 -14.65 32.86
CA SER A 241 -7.64 -15.46 33.37
C SER A 241 -8.77 -15.68 32.35
N GLY A 242 -8.92 -14.77 31.39
CA GLY A 242 -10.08 -14.71 30.49
C GLY A 242 -11.40 -14.26 31.14
N LYS A 243 -11.42 -13.92 32.44
CA LYS A 243 -12.62 -13.51 33.20
C LYS A 243 -12.93 -12.02 33.16
N GLN A 244 -12.55 -11.35 32.07
CA GLN A 244 -12.62 -9.89 31.97
C GLN A 244 -14.08 -9.39 32.03
N GLY A 245 -15.00 -10.08 31.34
CA GLY A 245 -16.45 -9.80 31.44
C GLY A 245 -17.10 -10.15 32.78
N ASP A 246 -16.44 -10.94 33.63
CA ASP A 246 -16.98 -11.39 34.93
C ASP A 246 -16.55 -10.46 36.09
N ILE A 247 -15.36 -9.86 35.99
CA ILE A 247 -14.66 -9.19 37.10
C ILE A 247 -14.32 -7.76 36.72
N PHE A 248 -15.04 -6.79 37.31
CA PHE A 248 -14.67 -5.38 37.27
C PHE A 248 -13.37 -5.18 38.07
N LEU A 249 -12.26 -4.84 37.39
CA LEU A 249 -10.93 -4.82 38.01
C LEU A 249 -10.80 -3.79 39.14
N GLY A 250 -11.57 -2.70 39.08
CA GLY A 250 -11.66 -1.71 40.17
C GLY A 250 -12.15 -2.29 41.50
N ASP A 251 -12.93 -3.37 41.50
CA ASP A 251 -13.36 -4.08 42.73
C ASP A 251 -12.24 -4.97 43.33
N LYS A 252 -11.06 -5.01 42.70
CA LYS A 252 -9.93 -5.88 43.08
C LYS A 252 -8.63 -5.12 43.36
N ALA A 253 -8.46 -3.92 42.78
CA ALA A 253 -7.34 -3.04 43.12
C ALA A 253 -7.43 -2.54 44.57
N THR A 254 -6.28 -2.27 45.19
CA THR A 254 -6.23 -1.71 46.56
C THR A 254 -6.73 -0.27 46.64
N THR A 255 -6.60 0.47 45.53
CA THR A 255 -6.99 1.87 45.37
C THR A 255 -7.48 2.07 43.95
N CYS A 256 -8.60 2.77 43.79
CA CYS A 256 -9.16 3.11 42.49
C CYS A 256 -9.96 4.41 42.59
N GLN A 257 -9.67 5.38 41.72
CA GLN A 257 -10.42 6.64 41.63
C GLN A 257 -11.33 6.61 40.41
N ARG A 258 -12.59 7.00 40.58
CA ARG A 258 -13.49 7.36 39.46
C ARG A 258 -13.50 8.87 39.29
N ILE A 259 -13.16 9.36 38.11
CA ILE A 259 -13.21 10.78 37.74
C ILE A 259 -14.20 11.02 36.60
N GLU A 260 -14.68 12.26 36.49
CA GLU A 260 -15.49 12.74 35.37
C GLU A 260 -14.74 13.86 34.62
N LEU A 261 -14.52 13.68 33.32
CA LEU A 261 -13.98 14.70 32.43
C LEU A 261 -15.12 15.37 31.68
N LYS A 262 -15.19 16.70 31.74
CA LYS A 262 -16.21 17.53 31.11
C LYS A 262 -15.66 18.19 29.84
N GLN A 263 -16.55 18.75 29.01
CA GLN A 263 -16.15 19.55 27.84
C GLN A 263 -15.14 20.64 28.24
N GLY A 264 -14.11 20.82 27.41
CA GLY A 264 -12.99 21.72 27.65
C GLY A 264 -11.85 21.14 28.48
N TYR A 265 -12.08 20.09 29.29
CA TYR A 265 -11.03 19.51 30.12
C TYR A 265 -9.98 18.80 29.27
N THR A 266 -8.71 19.01 29.62
CA THR A 266 -7.58 18.21 29.13
C THR A 266 -7.10 17.30 30.26
N PHE A 267 -6.86 16.03 29.96
CA PHE A 267 -6.41 15.01 30.90
C PHE A 267 -5.12 14.38 30.38
N MET A 268 -4.17 14.16 31.30
CA MET A 268 -2.89 13.50 31.03
C MET A 268 -2.84 12.21 31.84
N ILE A 269 -2.68 11.07 31.19
CA ILE A 269 -2.49 9.77 31.85
C ILE A 269 -1.05 9.31 31.59
N PRO A 270 -0.25 9.07 32.63
CA PRO A 270 1.13 8.64 32.46
C PRO A 270 1.28 7.13 32.28
N SER A 271 2.47 6.74 31.83
CA SER A 271 2.89 5.37 31.56
C SER A 271 2.42 4.36 32.63
N GLY A 272 1.80 3.28 32.17
CA GLY A 272 1.44 2.12 32.99
C GLY A 272 0.08 2.18 33.70
N TRP A 273 -0.56 3.33 33.82
CA TRP A 273 -1.82 3.45 34.57
C TRP A 273 -2.95 2.62 33.95
N ILE A 274 -3.47 1.69 34.75
CA ILE A 274 -4.53 0.77 34.36
C ILE A 274 -5.86 1.52 34.46
N HIS A 275 -6.61 1.61 33.37
CA HIS A 275 -7.83 2.41 33.33
C HIS A 275 -8.96 1.85 32.46
N ALA A 276 -10.20 2.14 32.86
CA ALA A 276 -11.42 1.84 32.11
C ALA A 276 -12.20 3.14 31.84
N VAL A 277 -12.97 3.19 30.74
CA VAL A 277 -13.62 4.42 30.26
C VAL A 277 -15.08 4.19 29.91
N TYR A 278 -15.98 4.97 30.51
CA TYR A 278 -17.41 5.02 30.17
C TYR A 278 -17.80 6.35 29.49
N THR A 279 -18.84 6.27 28.68
CA THR A 279 -19.35 7.35 27.84
C THR A 279 -20.80 7.69 28.23
N PRO A 280 -21.04 8.65 29.15
CA PRO A 280 -22.38 9.04 29.59
C PRO A 280 -23.24 9.72 28.50
N GLU A 281 -22.62 10.29 27.46
CA GLU A 281 -23.27 10.97 26.34
C GLU A 281 -22.39 10.95 25.06
N ASP A 282 -22.93 11.38 23.91
CA ASP A 282 -22.27 11.29 22.60
C ASP A 282 -21.06 12.25 22.46
N THR A 283 -19.86 11.75 22.77
CA THR A 283 -18.62 12.52 22.86
C THR A 283 -17.79 12.59 21.59
N LEU A 284 -17.15 13.75 21.36
CA LEU A 284 -16.04 13.94 20.44
C LEU A 284 -14.80 14.40 21.22
N VAL A 285 -13.67 13.71 21.02
CA VAL A 285 -12.43 13.89 21.78
C VAL A 285 -11.22 13.92 20.83
N PHE A 286 -10.23 14.73 21.15
CA PHE A 286 -8.90 14.67 20.53
C PHE A 286 -7.85 14.26 21.57
N GLY A 287 -6.91 13.41 21.18
CA GLY A 287 -5.86 12.93 22.08
C GLY A 287 -4.64 12.40 21.34
N GLY A 288 -3.69 11.80 22.04
CA GLY A 288 -2.49 11.24 21.41
C GLY A 288 -1.56 10.52 22.38
N ASN A 289 -0.98 9.42 21.92
CA ASN A 289 -0.04 8.59 22.67
C ASN A 289 1.41 9.01 22.38
N PHE A 290 2.27 9.01 23.40
CA PHE A 290 3.68 9.37 23.31
C PHE A 290 4.55 8.55 24.29
N LEU A 291 5.83 8.41 23.97
CA LEU A 291 6.85 7.88 24.87
C LEU A 291 7.80 9.01 25.28
N HIS A 292 8.36 8.96 26.48
CA HIS A 292 9.28 9.97 27.00
C HIS A 292 10.39 9.36 27.87
N SER A 293 11.45 10.13 28.12
CA SER A 293 12.66 9.65 28.78
C SER A 293 12.57 9.56 30.31
N PHE A 294 11.54 10.16 30.92
CA PHE A 294 11.45 10.32 32.38
C PHE A 294 10.74 9.16 33.10
N ASN A 295 10.22 8.18 32.35
CA ASN A 295 9.61 6.97 32.92
C ASN A 295 9.87 5.70 32.07
N ILE A 296 11.07 5.59 31.49
CA ILE A 296 11.51 4.43 30.69
C ILE A 296 11.32 3.09 31.43
N PRO A 297 11.61 2.95 32.74
CA PRO A 297 11.40 1.70 33.47
C PRO A 297 9.96 1.17 33.36
N MET A 298 8.96 2.05 33.49
CA MET A 298 7.55 1.65 33.36
C MET A 298 7.21 1.29 31.91
N GLN A 299 7.62 2.11 30.93
CA GLN A 299 7.40 1.83 29.50
C GLN A 299 7.90 0.43 29.13
N LEU A 300 9.14 0.09 29.53
CA LEU A 300 9.74 -1.23 29.30
C LEU A 300 8.99 -2.34 30.05
N ASN A 301 8.55 -2.11 31.28
CA ASN A 301 7.77 -3.09 32.04
C ASN A 301 6.43 -3.42 31.36
N ILE A 302 5.69 -2.41 30.87
CA ILE A 302 4.44 -2.64 30.13
C ILE A 302 4.70 -3.40 28.84
N TYR A 303 5.77 -3.08 28.08
CA TYR A 303 6.12 -3.85 26.89
C TYR A 303 6.46 -5.33 27.20
N ASN A 304 7.04 -5.60 28.38
CA ASN A 304 7.23 -6.97 28.86
C ASN A 304 5.90 -7.64 29.26
N ILE A 305 4.94 -6.91 29.85
CA ILE A 305 3.57 -7.41 30.12
C ILE A 305 2.87 -7.76 28.79
N GLU A 306 2.97 -6.93 27.75
CA GLU A 306 2.45 -7.23 26.41
C GLU A 306 3.02 -8.53 25.83
N ASP A 307 4.33 -8.79 26.05
CA ASP A 307 5.00 -10.03 25.61
C ASP A 307 4.49 -11.27 26.36
N ARG A 308 4.21 -11.17 27.67
CA ARG A 308 3.69 -12.27 28.50
C ARG A 308 2.20 -12.55 28.24
N THR A 309 1.39 -11.50 28.16
CA THR A 309 -0.05 -11.55 27.80
C THR A 309 -0.32 -11.86 26.33
N ARG A 310 0.71 -11.70 25.47
CA ARG A 310 0.70 -12.00 24.02
C ARG A 310 -0.19 -11.07 23.19
N VAL A 311 -0.17 -9.77 23.50
CA VAL A 311 -0.88 -8.73 22.73
C VAL A 311 -0.51 -8.83 21.24
N PRO A 312 -1.49 -8.97 20.32
CA PRO A 312 -1.22 -9.10 18.89
C PRO A 312 -0.51 -7.89 18.28
N SER A 313 0.40 -8.12 17.34
CA SER A 313 1.26 -7.07 16.75
C SER A 313 0.53 -5.94 16.02
N LYS A 314 -0.79 -6.04 15.74
CA LYS A 314 -1.61 -4.91 15.26
C LYS A 314 -1.82 -3.83 16.33
N PHE A 315 -1.83 -4.21 17.61
CA PHE A 315 -2.22 -3.36 18.73
C PHE A 315 -1.06 -2.90 19.61
N ARG A 316 0.19 -3.18 19.20
CA ARG A 316 1.40 -2.74 19.91
C ARG A 316 2.00 -1.49 19.28
N TYR A 317 2.84 -0.80 20.05
CA TYR A 317 3.62 0.34 19.57
C TYR A 317 4.49 -0.04 18.34
N PRO A 318 4.32 0.63 17.17
CA PRO A 318 5.13 0.34 15.98
C PRO A 318 6.61 0.71 16.20
N PHE A 319 7.52 -0.17 15.79
CA PHE A 319 8.97 0.07 15.82
C PHE A 319 9.53 0.43 17.22
N TYR A 320 9.04 -0.24 18.27
CA TYR A 320 9.36 0.09 19.66
C TYR A 320 10.85 -0.02 19.99
N TYR A 321 11.50 -1.16 19.71
CA TYR A 321 12.93 -1.32 20.00
C TYR A 321 13.81 -0.51 19.04
N GLU A 322 13.37 -0.30 17.79
CA GLU A 322 13.98 0.63 16.85
C GLU A 322 14.01 2.07 17.42
N MET A 323 12.94 2.50 18.09
CA MET A 323 12.90 3.78 18.81
C MET A 323 13.92 3.78 19.97
N CYS A 324 13.98 2.72 20.77
CA CYS A 324 14.95 2.59 21.86
C CYS A 324 16.41 2.77 21.39
N TRP A 325 16.77 2.25 20.21
CA TRP A 325 18.10 2.47 19.62
C TRP A 325 18.36 3.93 19.26
N TYR A 326 17.36 4.63 18.71
CA TYR A 326 17.51 6.06 18.41
C TYR A 326 17.57 6.91 19.69
N VAL A 327 16.86 6.54 20.77
CA VAL A 327 16.98 7.22 22.08
C VAL A 327 18.44 7.21 22.57
N LEU A 328 19.11 6.04 22.57
CA LEU A 328 20.52 5.96 22.98
C LEU A 328 21.44 6.78 22.04
N GLU A 329 21.19 6.77 20.72
CA GLU A 329 21.96 7.60 19.78
C GLU A 329 21.78 9.10 20.04
N ARG A 330 20.55 9.54 20.35
CA ARG A 330 20.27 10.94 20.63
C ARG A 330 20.96 11.44 21.89
N TYR A 331 20.86 10.69 22.99
CA TYR A 331 21.53 11.08 24.23
C TYR A 331 23.05 11.09 24.04
N LEU A 332 23.64 10.05 23.42
CA LEU A 332 25.07 10.04 23.12
C LEU A 332 25.48 11.26 22.29
N TYR A 333 24.77 11.57 21.20
CA TYR A 333 25.11 12.69 20.34
C TYR A 333 24.91 14.06 21.01
N CYS A 334 23.84 14.25 21.79
CA CYS A 334 23.61 15.53 22.47
C CYS A 334 24.58 15.77 23.63
N LEU A 335 25.14 14.72 24.25
CA LEU A 335 26.13 14.83 25.33
C LEU A 335 27.58 14.89 24.81
N THR A 336 27.92 14.18 23.73
CA THR A 336 29.32 14.01 23.26
C THR A 336 29.61 14.57 21.87
N ASN A 337 28.59 15.05 21.15
CA ASN A 337 28.64 15.37 19.71
C ASN A 337 29.07 14.21 18.79
N THR A 338 29.16 12.97 19.31
CA THR A 338 29.51 11.76 18.54
C THR A 338 28.24 11.03 18.09
N SER A 339 28.14 10.69 16.80
CA SER A 339 26.95 10.04 16.22
C SER A 339 27.26 8.67 15.63
N HIS A 340 26.47 7.65 16.02
CA HIS A 340 26.47 6.32 15.40
C HIS A 340 25.46 6.16 14.26
N LEU A 341 24.84 7.25 13.79
CA LEU A 341 24.03 7.21 12.57
C LEU A 341 24.89 6.89 11.33
N THR A 342 24.28 6.30 10.31
CA THR A 342 24.90 6.14 8.99
C THR A 342 25.11 7.52 8.32
N PRO A 343 26.08 7.69 7.41
CA PRO A 343 26.34 8.99 6.77
C PRO A 343 25.12 9.61 6.05
N GLU A 344 24.24 8.79 5.45
CA GLU A 344 22.95 9.29 4.90
C GLU A 344 22.10 9.90 6.02
N PHE A 345 21.98 9.21 7.16
CA PHE A 345 21.17 9.66 8.29
C PHE A 345 21.81 10.86 9.01
N GLN A 346 23.14 10.97 9.02
CA GLN A 346 23.85 12.16 9.52
C GLN A 346 23.55 13.38 8.63
N LYS A 347 23.70 13.27 7.30
CA LYS A 347 23.32 14.34 6.35
C LYS A 347 21.84 14.70 6.47
N HIS A 348 20.95 13.72 6.33
CA HIS A 348 19.49 13.94 6.30
C HIS A 348 18.82 14.16 7.67
N SER A 349 19.48 13.94 8.80
CA SER A 349 18.88 14.17 10.14
C SER A 349 19.60 15.27 10.91
N LEU A 350 20.93 15.24 10.95
CA LEU A 350 21.77 16.20 11.67
C LEU A 350 22.25 17.39 10.81
N GLY A 351 22.29 17.26 9.48
CA GLY A 351 22.83 18.29 8.56
C GLY A 351 24.34 18.20 8.33
N ILE A 352 25.00 17.18 8.91
CA ILE A 352 26.45 16.98 8.80
C ILE A 352 26.80 16.65 7.34
N GLY A 353 27.68 17.46 6.74
CA GLY A 353 28.13 17.29 5.36
C GLY A 353 27.45 18.17 4.30
N GLU A 354 26.45 18.99 4.65
CA GLU A 354 25.77 19.91 3.70
C GLU A 354 26.59 21.17 3.32
N TYR A 355 27.83 21.28 3.81
CA TYR A 355 28.76 22.39 3.53
C TYR A 355 29.76 22.10 2.40
N SER A 356 30.09 20.83 2.12
CA SER A 356 31.16 20.49 1.18
C SER A 356 30.79 20.65 -0.31
N GLU A 357 29.49 20.64 -0.64
CA GLU A 357 29.00 20.70 -2.03
C GLU A 357 28.82 22.15 -2.54
N ARG A 358 28.71 23.13 -1.63
CA ARG A 358 28.46 24.54 -2.01
C ARG A 358 29.70 25.34 -2.39
N HIS A 359 30.89 24.92 -1.97
CA HIS A 359 32.13 25.62 -2.32
C HIS A 359 32.65 25.31 -3.74
N THR A 360 32.21 24.19 -4.33
CA THR A 360 32.60 23.78 -5.69
C THR A 360 31.82 24.50 -6.79
N ASP A 361 30.52 24.79 -6.59
CA ASP A 361 29.71 25.47 -7.60
C ASP A 361 30.03 26.97 -7.71
N ILE A 362 30.37 27.63 -6.59
CA ILE A 362 30.77 29.04 -6.60
C ILE A 362 32.10 29.22 -7.37
N CYS A 363 33.07 28.34 -7.14
CA CYS A 363 34.40 28.43 -7.75
C CYS A 363 34.43 28.11 -9.26
N LEU A 364 33.35 27.54 -9.81
CA LEU A 364 33.23 27.25 -11.26
C LEU A 364 32.49 28.36 -12.03
N HIS A 365 31.73 29.21 -11.34
CA HIS A 365 30.91 30.26 -11.96
C HIS A 365 31.61 31.64 -12.03
N GLN A 366 32.86 31.73 -11.59
CA GLN A 366 33.62 32.97 -11.38
C GLN A 366 34.91 33.04 -12.25
N LEU A 367 34.89 32.40 -13.42
CA LEU A 367 36.03 32.29 -14.36
C LEU A 367 35.63 32.52 -15.85
N ILE A 368 34.47 33.15 -16.09
CA ILE A 368 34.02 33.65 -17.40
C ILE A 368 33.34 35.00 -17.12
N GLU A 369 33.46 35.97 -18.04
CA GLU A 369 32.97 37.36 -17.93
C GLU A 369 33.84 38.32 -17.09
N GLU A 370 35.15 38.35 -17.38
CA GLU A 370 35.91 39.62 -17.40
C GLU A 370 36.14 40.03 -18.87
N GLU A 371 35.48 41.10 -19.32
CA GLU A 371 35.82 42.03 -20.44
C GLU A 371 34.54 42.80 -20.87
N GLY A 372 34.57 44.14 -20.97
CA GLY A 372 33.46 44.94 -21.56
C GLY A 372 32.99 46.18 -20.78
N GLU A 373 33.73 47.28 -20.96
CA GLU A 373 33.51 48.66 -20.45
C GLU A 373 32.10 49.28 -20.65
N GLY A 374 31.71 50.29 -19.85
CA GLY A 374 30.76 51.33 -20.33
C GLY A 374 29.87 52.12 -19.33
N GLN A 375 30.37 53.27 -18.85
CA GLN A 375 29.67 54.56 -18.56
C GLN A 375 28.50 54.71 -17.54
N GLU A 376 28.75 55.59 -16.55
CA GLU A 376 27.98 56.79 -16.11
C GLU A 376 26.49 56.73 -15.66
N GLU A 377 26.25 57.23 -14.43
CA GLU A 377 25.25 58.22 -13.93
C GLU A 377 23.74 58.07 -14.31
N GLU A 378 22.73 58.38 -13.48
CA GLU A 378 22.60 59.42 -12.44
C GLU A 378 21.94 58.93 -11.12
N GLU A 379 21.84 59.82 -10.13
CA GLU A 379 21.16 59.64 -8.83
C GLU A 379 19.62 59.61 -8.92
N ASN A 380 18.94 59.05 -7.90
CA ASN A 380 17.95 59.81 -7.11
C ASN A 380 17.52 59.06 -5.81
N ASP A 381 17.23 59.83 -4.75
CA ASP A 381 16.90 59.35 -3.39
C ASP A 381 15.38 59.09 -3.19
N VAL A 382 15.05 58.24 -2.21
CA VAL A 382 14.11 58.54 -1.11
C VAL A 382 14.12 57.36 -0.11
N ASN A 383 14.56 57.64 1.10
CA ASN A 383 14.64 56.71 2.24
C ASN A 383 13.29 56.15 2.71
N LYS A 384 13.27 54.88 3.16
CA LYS A 384 12.48 54.48 4.36
C LYS A 384 12.83 53.13 5.03
N ASP A 385 13.42 53.25 6.22
CA ASP A 385 13.27 52.41 7.42
C ASP A 385 12.83 50.93 7.26
N ILE A 386 13.82 50.01 7.28
CA ILE A 386 13.66 48.70 7.94
C ILE A 386 14.83 48.55 8.92
N LYS A 387 14.55 48.06 10.14
CA LYS A 387 15.53 47.93 11.22
C LYS A 387 16.48 46.75 11.00
N GLU A 388 17.66 46.87 11.57
CA GLU A 388 18.65 45.82 11.72
C GLU A 388 18.07 44.62 12.49
N GLU A 389 18.16 43.42 11.91
CA GLU A 389 18.18 42.15 12.66
C GLU A 389 19.54 41.49 12.36
N ASN A 390 20.24 41.08 13.41
CA ASN A 390 21.69 40.82 13.34
C ASN A 390 22.05 39.46 12.73
N GLU A 391 23.13 39.50 11.93
CA GLU A 391 24.20 38.49 11.77
C GLU A 391 23.82 36.99 11.86
N GLU A 392 23.93 36.27 10.74
CA GLU A 392 23.71 34.82 10.67
C GLU A 392 24.85 34.01 11.33
N GLU A 393 24.71 33.68 12.61
CA GLU A 393 25.58 32.68 13.26
C GLU A 393 25.42 31.28 12.63
N ALA A 394 26.56 30.58 12.49
CA ALA A 394 26.63 29.20 11.99
C ALA A 394 25.91 28.20 12.94
N PRO A 395 25.46 27.02 12.43
CA PRO A 395 24.77 26.03 13.25
C PRO A 395 25.71 25.41 14.31
N SER A 396 25.58 25.90 15.54
CA SER A 396 26.35 25.44 16.70
C SER A 396 25.98 24.00 17.13
N PRO A 397 26.93 23.24 17.70
CA PRO A 397 26.67 21.90 18.24
C PRO A 397 25.72 21.95 19.45
N PRO A 398 25.03 20.83 19.79
CA PRO A 398 24.03 20.80 20.86
C PRO A 398 24.57 21.07 22.28
N ALA A 399 25.89 20.97 22.47
CA ALA A 399 26.60 21.44 23.64
C ALA A 399 27.86 22.20 23.22
N CYS A 400 28.14 23.34 23.85
CA CYS A 400 29.42 24.03 23.71
C CYS A 400 30.52 23.20 24.40
N PRO A 401 31.67 22.93 23.75
CA PRO A 401 32.76 22.17 24.35
C PRO A 401 33.19 22.77 25.71
N GLY A 402 33.07 21.97 26.78
CA GLY A 402 33.44 22.37 28.15
C GLY A 402 32.27 22.69 29.10
N VAL A 403 31.02 22.78 28.63
CA VAL A 403 29.85 22.91 29.52
C VAL A 403 29.39 21.54 30.00
N LYS A 404 29.49 21.25 31.30
CA LYS A 404 28.96 20.00 31.86
C LYS A 404 27.43 20.02 31.86
N VAL A 405 26.82 19.10 31.13
CA VAL A 405 25.37 18.79 31.21
C VAL A 405 25.10 17.90 32.42
N HIS A 406 23.93 18.02 33.04
CA HIS A 406 23.48 17.16 34.13
C HIS A 406 22.22 16.39 33.72
N LEU A 407 22.24 15.06 33.81
CA LEU A 407 21.07 14.21 33.59
C LEU A 407 20.14 14.20 34.81
N THR A 408 18.82 14.11 34.59
CA THR A 408 17.91 13.84 35.71
C THR A 408 18.12 12.40 36.22
N PRO A 409 17.90 12.10 37.51
CA PRO A 409 17.96 10.73 38.03
C PRO A 409 17.03 9.76 37.28
N LEU A 410 15.93 10.29 36.74
CA LEU A 410 14.92 9.55 35.97
C LEU A 410 15.43 9.15 34.58
N GLU A 411 16.10 10.05 33.88
CA GLU A 411 16.76 9.76 32.60
C GLU A 411 17.95 8.82 32.81
N LEU A 412 18.75 9.03 33.86
CA LEU A 412 19.91 8.18 34.19
C LEU A 412 19.48 6.74 34.49
N GLU A 413 18.49 6.53 35.37
CA GLU A 413 17.90 5.21 35.64
C GLU A 413 17.33 4.60 34.35
N GLY A 414 16.56 5.40 33.60
CA GLY A 414 15.89 4.95 32.39
C GLY A 414 16.85 4.52 31.27
N LEU A 415 17.93 5.26 31.06
CA LEU A 415 18.96 4.97 30.05
C LEU A 415 19.79 3.74 30.43
N TRP A 416 20.12 3.54 31.71
CA TRP A 416 20.75 2.31 32.20
C TRP A 416 19.86 1.08 31.96
N GLN A 417 18.57 1.16 32.29
CA GLN A 417 17.63 0.06 32.01
C GLN A 417 17.45 -0.18 30.50
N LEU A 418 17.47 0.88 29.68
CA LEU A 418 17.36 0.78 28.22
C LEU A 418 18.59 0.10 27.59
N LEU A 419 19.79 0.48 28.04
CA LEU A 419 21.07 -0.13 27.67
C LEU A 419 21.05 -1.62 27.97
N HIS A 420 20.81 -2.01 29.23
CA HIS A 420 20.76 -3.42 29.62
C HIS A 420 19.67 -4.20 28.87
N LYS A 421 18.49 -3.61 28.66
CA LYS A 421 17.43 -4.27 27.89
C LYS A 421 17.85 -4.55 26.44
N LEU A 422 18.53 -3.62 25.78
CA LEU A 422 19.04 -3.80 24.42
C LEU A 422 20.24 -4.77 24.37
N GLU A 423 21.04 -4.87 25.44
CA GLU A 423 22.07 -5.91 25.63
C GLU A 423 21.47 -7.31 25.77
N GLU A 424 20.48 -7.49 26.64
CA GLU A 424 19.78 -8.76 26.91
C GLU A 424 19.04 -9.36 25.70
N LEU A 425 18.48 -8.52 24.82
CA LEU A 425 17.64 -9.00 23.72
C LEU A 425 18.39 -9.99 22.81
N PRO A 426 17.82 -11.17 22.51
CA PRO A 426 18.46 -12.12 21.60
C PRO A 426 18.57 -11.50 20.20
N ALA A 427 19.58 -11.91 19.42
CA ALA A 427 19.93 -11.25 18.14
C ALA A 427 18.75 -11.07 17.17
N HIS A 428 17.80 -12.00 17.12
CA HIS A 428 16.61 -11.93 16.27
C HIS A 428 15.50 -10.98 16.79
N LYS A 429 15.58 -10.49 18.03
CA LYS A 429 14.71 -9.47 18.63
C LYS A 429 15.41 -8.12 18.87
N LYS A 430 16.73 -7.99 18.64
CA LYS A 430 17.44 -6.73 18.90
C LYS A 430 16.91 -5.55 18.08
N CYS A 431 16.30 -5.78 16.91
CA CYS A 431 15.66 -4.74 16.08
C CYS A 431 16.50 -3.48 15.87
N VAL A 432 17.79 -3.64 15.55
CA VAL A 432 18.69 -2.52 15.22
C VAL A 432 18.15 -1.84 13.94
N PRO A 433 17.79 -0.55 13.97
CA PRO A 433 17.22 0.11 12.81
C PRO A 433 18.32 0.48 11.80
N THR A 434 17.96 0.56 10.52
CA THR A 434 18.90 0.81 9.40
C THR A 434 19.63 2.15 9.47
N GLY A 435 19.19 3.07 10.33
CA GLY A 435 19.88 4.32 10.60
C GLY A 435 21.15 4.18 11.43
N ILE A 436 21.34 3.09 12.19
CA ILE A 436 22.47 2.89 13.09
C ILE A 436 23.60 2.10 12.40
N ARG A 437 24.81 2.66 12.40
CA ARG A 437 26.00 2.10 11.73
C ARG A 437 26.68 0.98 12.52
N ASN A 438 26.80 1.14 13.84
CA ASN A 438 27.53 0.20 14.70
C ASN A 438 26.85 0.09 16.08
N ALA A 439 25.88 -0.83 16.19
CA ALA A 439 25.13 -1.03 17.43
C ALA A 439 26.01 -1.43 18.65
N PRO A 440 27.00 -2.36 18.54
CA PRO A 440 27.93 -2.63 19.63
C PRO A 440 28.72 -1.42 20.12
N ALA A 441 29.22 -0.56 19.21
CA ALA A 441 29.92 0.66 19.63
C ALA A 441 28.97 1.66 20.30
N LEU A 442 27.76 1.85 19.77
CA LEU A 442 26.75 2.69 20.43
C LEU A 442 26.45 2.25 21.87
N LEU A 443 26.33 0.94 22.14
CA LEU A 443 26.14 0.42 23.50
C LEU A 443 27.38 0.64 24.40
N SER A 444 28.60 0.55 23.83
CA SER A 444 29.84 0.79 24.56
C SER A 444 30.03 2.28 24.91
N ASP A 445 29.74 3.17 23.97
CA ASP A 445 29.99 4.60 24.13
C ASP A 445 28.95 5.25 25.05
N ILE A 446 27.67 4.87 24.94
CA ILE A 446 26.64 5.35 25.88
C ILE A 446 26.86 4.81 27.30
N ARG A 447 27.43 3.60 27.45
CA ARG A 447 27.82 3.06 28.76
C ARG A 447 28.86 3.95 29.45
N ALA A 448 29.93 4.32 28.75
CA ALA A 448 30.96 5.21 29.29
C ALA A 448 30.37 6.57 29.73
N VAL A 449 29.50 7.16 28.90
CA VAL A 449 28.77 8.40 29.23
C VAL A 449 27.89 8.24 30.48
N LEU A 450 27.14 7.14 30.61
CA LEU A 450 26.30 6.91 31.80
C LEU A 450 27.14 6.65 33.06
N GLU A 451 28.35 6.09 32.93
CA GLU A 451 29.32 5.96 34.03
C GLU A 451 29.88 7.34 34.45
N GLU A 452 30.18 8.24 33.51
CA GLU A 452 30.57 9.64 33.79
C GLU A 452 29.46 10.44 34.50
N HIS A 453 28.21 10.30 34.05
CA HIS A 453 27.04 10.99 34.60
C HIS A 453 26.49 10.38 35.91
N THR A 454 27.09 9.29 36.43
CA THR A 454 26.61 8.59 37.65
C THR A 454 26.59 9.47 38.91
N ASN A 455 27.35 10.58 38.94
CA ASN A 455 27.45 11.50 40.08
C ASN A 455 26.92 12.92 39.77
N ASP A 456 25.90 13.05 38.91
CA ASP A 456 25.27 14.33 38.62
C ASP A 456 24.39 14.84 39.78
N ASP A 457 24.53 16.14 40.13
CA ASP A 457 23.61 16.82 41.05
C ASP A 457 22.22 16.94 40.40
N PRO A 458 21.15 16.36 41.00
CA PRO A 458 19.80 16.47 40.48
C PRO A 458 19.31 17.92 40.38
N LYS A 459 19.74 18.83 41.28
CA LYS A 459 19.31 20.24 41.26
C LYS A 459 19.79 20.98 40.01
N LEU A 460 20.94 20.59 39.46
CA LEU A 460 21.48 21.15 38.23
C LEU A 460 20.88 20.50 36.97
N SER A 461 20.23 19.33 37.11
CA SER A 461 19.52 18.66 36.00
C SER A 461 18.17 19.30 35.67
N TYR A 462 17.55 20.02 36.61
CA TYR A 462 16.24 20.69 36.43
C TYR A 462 16.37 22.01 35.66
N THR A 463 16.87 21.91 34.43
CA THR A 463 17.21 23.04 33.55
C THR A 463 16.01 23.76 32.91
N GLY A 464 14.83 23.15 32.97
CA GLY A 464 13.63 23.59 32.23
C GLY A 464 13.76 23.48 30.71
N LYS A 465 14.79 22.78 30.20
CA LYS A 465 15.12 22.69 28.77
C LYS A 465 15.50 21.27 28.36
N PRO A 466 15.02 20.76 27.21
CA PRO A 466 15.37 19.42 26.73
C PRO A 466 16.86 19.30 26.37
N ILE A 467 17.51 18.27 26.92
CA ILE A 467 18.89 17.88 26.60
C ILE A 467 18.94 17.32 25.17
N VAL A 468 18.02 16.40 24.85
CA VAL A 468 17.86 15.91 23.48
C VAL A 468 17.08 16.91 22.66
N THR A 469 17.75 17.52 21.70
CA THR A 469 17.13 18.28 20.62
C THR A 469 17.69 17.84 19.27
N TRP A 470 17.08 18.35 18.19
CA TRP A 470 17.65 18.25 16.85
C TRP A 470 18.25 19.61 16.43
N PRO A 471 19.42 19.64 15.77
CA PRO A 471 20.01 20.89 15.30
C PRO A 471 19.07 21.64 14.34
N LYS A 472 19.09 22.97 14.42
CA LYS A 472 18.46 23.85 13.42
C LYS A 472 19.09 23.56 12.06
N ARG A 473 18.28 23.49 11.00
CA ARG A 473 18.80 23.59 9.62
C ARG A 473 18.52 24.98 9.10
N VAL A 474 19.52 25.59 8.47
CA VAL A 474 19.28 26.63 7.47
C VAL A 474 18.44 25.98 6.39
N ARG A 475 17.14 26.31 6.33
CA ARG A 475 16.32 25.94 5.18
C ARG A 475 16.89 26.75 4.01
N PRO A 476 17.23 26.13 2.86
CA PRO A 476 17.32 26.90 1.63
C PRO A 476 16.03 27.71 1.48
N ASN A 477 16.12 28.93 0.97
CA ASN A 477 14.94 29.77 0.81
C ASN A 477 14.11 29.24 -0.36
N ILE A 478 13.35 28.16 -0.10
CA ILE A 478 12.46 27.51 -1.05
C ILE A 478 11.28 28.45 -1.27
N THR A 479 11.51 29.43 -2.16
CA THR A 479 10.46 30.02 -2.98
C THR A 479 9.58 28.87 -3.46
N PRO A 480 8.24 28.97 -3.31
CA PRO A 480 7.37 27.81 -3.36
C PRO A 480 7.44 27.17 -4.74
N VAL A 481 8.21 26.07 -4.85
CA VAL A 481 8.49 25.37 -6.11
C VAL A 481 7.16 25.22 -6.84
N PRO A 482 6.98 25.87 -8.01
CA PRO A 482 5.73 25.80 -8.73
C PRO A 482 5.37 24.33 -8.89
N ARG A 483 4.17 23.94 -8.44
CA ARG A 483 3.68 22.55 -8.59
C ARG A 483 4.06 22.09 -10.00
N PRO A 484 4.77 20.95 -10.16
CA PRO A 484 5.27 20.54 -11.47
C PRO A 484 4.11 20.64 -12.44
N VAL A 485 4.23 21.59 -13.37
CA VAL A 485 3.13 21.98 -14.24
C VAL A 485 2.78 20.70 -14.97
N LYS A 486 1.59 20.17 -14.69
CA LYS A 486 1.12 18.97 -15.39
C LYS A 486 1.28 19.29 -16.87
N PRO A 487 1.94 18.43 -17.66
CA PRO A 487 1.94 18.64 -19.09
C PRO A 487 0.48 18.87 -19.50
N PRO A 488 0.21 19.84 -20.39
CA PRO A 488 -1.10 19.96 -21.00
C PRO A 488 -1.39 18.68 -21.82
N SER A 489 -2.35 18.71 -22.72
CA SER A 489 -2.42 17.68 -23.77
C SER A 489 -2.25 16.20 -23.39
N SER A 490 -3.25 15.67 -22.67
CA SER A 490 -3.66 14.29 -22.99
C SER A 490 -5.07 14.30 -23.58
N ILE A 491 -5.27 13.51 -24.64
CA ILE A 491 -6.60 13.27 -25.23
C ILE A 491 -7.62 12.82 -24.16
N SER A 492 -7.14 12.16 -23.09
CA SER A 492 -7.95 11.77 -21.93
C SER A 492 -8.55 12.97 -21.16
N ALA A 493 -7.87 14.12 -21.14
CA ALA A 493 -8.31 15.34 -20.47
C ALA A 493 -9.24 16.15 -21.35
N LEU A 494 -8.91 16.31 -22.65
CA LEU A 494 -9.75 16.98 -23.64
C LEU A 494 -11.13 16.33 -23.73
N ARG A 495 -11.18 14.99 -23.85
CA ARG A 495 -12.43 14.19 -23.84
C ARG A 495 -13.27 14.33 -22.55
N ARG A 496 -12.75 14.90 -21.45
CA ARG A 496 -13.50 15.16 -20.22
C ARG A 496 -14.24 16.52 -20.20
N ARG A 497 -13.91 17.46 -21.11
CA ARG A 497 -14.52 18.81 -21.19
C ARG A 497 -15.64 18.94 -22.23
N ARG A 498 -15.99 17.85 -22.91
CA ARG A 498 -16.76 17.84 -24.16
C ARG A 498 -18.18 17.26 -24.04
N VAL A 499 -19.08 17.76 -24.88
CA VAL A 499 -20.52 17.47 -24.85
C VAL A 499 -20.87 16.34 -25.82
N ARG A 500 -21.91 15.58 -25.51
CA ARG A 500 -22.38 14.43 -26.30
C ARG A 500 -23.04 14.91 -27.58
N CYS A 501 -22.71 14.30 -28.73
CA CYS A 501 -23.36 14.60 -30.01
C CYS A 501 -24.87 14.31 -30.07
N LYS A 502 -25.44 13.65 -29.05
CA LYS A 502 -26.82 13.13 -28.92
C LYS A 502 -27.28 12.12 -30.01
N ARG A 503 -26.72 12.14 -31.23
CA ARG A 503 -27.14 11.37 -32.41
C ARG A 503 -26.52 9.96 -32.56
N CYS A 504 -25.36 9.68 -31.96
CA CYS A 504 -24.72 8.35 -32.14
C CYS A 504 -25.42 7.22 -31.36
N VAL A 505 -25.23 5.96 -31.79
CA VAL A 505 -25.85 4.75 -31.22
C VAL A 505 -25.72 4.67 -29.69
N ALA A 506 -24.58 5.07 -29.12
CA ALA A 506 -24.40 5.09 -27.66
C ALA A 506 -25.21 6.20 -26.96
N CYS A 507 -25.32 7.39 -27.56
CA CYS A 507 -26.15 8.47 -27.01
C CYS A 507 -27.64 8.10 -26.99
N LEU A 508 -28.13 7.52 -28.09
CA LEU A 508 -29.51 7.10 -28.27
C LEU A 508 -29.89 5.86 -27.43
N ARG A 509 -28.90 5.04 -27.02
CA ARG A 509 -29.14 3.82 -26.24
C ARG A 509 -29.82 4.13 -24.90
N ALA A 510 -30.75 3.28 -24.49
CA ALA A 510 -31.29 3.28 -23.13
C ALA A 510 -30.21 2.98 -22.06
N GLU A 511 -30.52 3.28 -20.80
CA GLU A 511 -29.64 3.00 -19.67
C GLU A 511 -29.82 1.57 -19.19
N CYS A 512 -28.72 0.84 -19.05
CA CYS A 512 -28.77 -0.63 -18.95
C CYS A 512 -29.15 -1.21 -17.58
N GLY A 513 -29.40 -0.37 -16.55
CA GLY A 513 -29.61 -0.80 -15.16
C GLY A 513 -28.36 -1.37 -14.47
N ASP A 514 -27.64 -2.29 -15.12
CA ASP A 514 -26.67 -3.19 -14.50
C ASP A 514 -25.23 -2.72 -14.41
N CYS A 515 -24.79 -1.78 -15.26
CA CYS A 515 -23.41 -1.29 -15.18
C CYS A 515 -23.17 -0.49 -13.90
N THR A 516 -21.92 -0.41 -13.43
CA THR A 516 -21.55 0.28 -12.17
C THR A 516 -22.06 1.72 -12.09
N TYR A 517 -22.17 2.41 -13.22
CA TYR A 517 -22.71 3.78 -13.29
C TYR A 517 -24.24 3.85 -13.32
N CYS A 518 -24.93 2.79 -13.77
CA CYS A 518 -26.39 2.68 -13.63
C CYS A 518 -26.77 2.27 -12.21
N ARG A 519 -26.10 1.26 -11.63
CA ARG A 519 -26.28 0.85 -10.22
C ARG A 519 -25.86 1.92 -9.19
N ASP A 520 -25.21 3.00 -9.63
CA ASP A 520 -25.01 4.22 -8.85
C ASP A 520 -26.15 5.23 -8.99
N MET A 521 -26.96 5.22 -10.05
CA MET A 521 -28.06 6.18 -10.20
C MET A 521 -29.23 5.90 -9.26
N ARG A 522 -29.74 6.95 -8.62
CA ARG A 522 -30.89 6.89 -7.68
C ARG A 522 -32.11 6.16 -8.24
N LYS A 523 -32.45 6.36 -9.53
CA LYS A 523 -33.58 5.69 -10.21
C LYS A 523 -33.40 4.17 -10.44
N PHE A 524 -32.22 3.62 -10.17
CA PHE A 524 -31.94 2.18 -10.13
C PHE A 524 -31.52 1.74 -8.71
N GLY A 525 -31.96 2.47 -7.66
CA GLY A 525 -31.63 2.20 -6.25
C GLY A 525 -30.23 2.65 -5.80
N GLY A 526 -29.46 3.31 -6.66
CA GLY A 526 -28.06 3.65 -6.39
C GLY A 526 -27.84 4.93 -5.56
N PRO A 527 -26.71 5.07 -4.84
CA PRO A 527 -26.46 6.18 -3.91
C PRO A 527 -26.15 7.54 -4.57
N GLY A 528 -26.03 7.61 -5.90
CA GLY A 528 -25.83 8.83 -6.70
C GLY A 528 -24.43 9.47 -6.58
N ARG A 529 -23.42 8.69 -6.20
CA ARG A 529 -22.09 9.18 -5.78
C ARG A 529 -21.12 9.39 -6.95
N LEU A 530 -21.24 8.64 -8.04
CA LEU A 530 -20.33 8.70 -9.19
C LEU A 530 -20.77 9.78 -10.20
N LYS A 531 -22.07 10.09 -10.27
CA LYS A 531 -22.67 11.06 -11.22
C LYS A 531 -22.22 10.84 -12.68
N LYS A 532 -21.99 9.58 -13.07
CA LYS A 532 -21.64 9.18 -14.45
C LYS A 532 -22.87 8.57 -15.12
N THR A 533 -22.98 8.76 -16.43
CA THR A 533 -24.00 8.05 -17.23
C THR A 533 -23.67 6.57 -17.32
N CYS A 534 -24.65 5.73 -17.66
CA CYS A 534 -24.46 4.37 -18.17
C CYS A 534 -23.19 4.23 -19.02
N ILE A 535 -22.36 3.20 -18.75
CA ILE A 535 -21.13 2.90 -19.52
C ILE A 535 -21.47 2.70 -21.01
N LEU A 536 -22.57 1.98 -21.29
CA LEU A 536 -23.05 1.74 -22.65
C LEU A 536 -23.68 2.98 -23.33
N ARG A 537 -23.71 4.13 -22.63
CA ARG A 537 -24.07 5.45 -23.19
C ARG A 537 -22.88 6.41 -23.28
N GLN A 538 -21.64 5.94 -23.24
CA GLN A 538 -20.49 6.81 -23.47
C GLN A 538 -20.42 7.23 -24.94
N CYS A 539 -20.47 8.53 -25.21
CA CYS A 539 -20.44 9.09 -26.57
C CYS A 539 -19.06 8.85 -27.22
N LEU A 540 -19.05 8.32 -28.44
CA LEU A 540 -17.81 8.03 -29.18
C LEU A 540 -17.19 9.30 -29.80
N ALA A 541 -18.03 10.25 -30.22
CA ALA A 541 -17.62 11.52 -30.83
C ALA A 541 -18.21 12.72 -30.04
N PRO A 542 -17.60 13.13 -28.91
CA PRO A 542 -18.04 14.28 -28.13
C PRO A 542 -17.44 15.60 -28.66
N GLY A 543 -18.31 16.54 -29.04
CA GLY A 543 -17.95 17.86 -29.56
C GLY A 543 -17.75 18.91 -28.47
N LEU A 544 -17.42 20.13 -28.86
CA LEU A 544 -17.32 21.27 -27.94
C LEU A 544 -18.72 21.68 -27.40
N PRO A 545 -18.79 22.32 -26.22
CA PRO A 545 -20.02 22.98 -25.76
C PRO A 545 -20.46 24.09 -26.73
N LEU A 546 -21.77 24.37 -26.81
CA LEU A 546 -22.29 25.55 -27.53
C LEU A 546 -21.86 26.88 -26.88
N SER A 547 -21.48 26.84 -25.59
CA SER A 547 -20.89 27.96 -24.85
C SER A 547 -19.36 28.04 -24.98
N ALA A 548 -18.76 27.34 -25.95
CA ALA A 548 -17.35 27.53 -26.28
C ALA A 548 -17.20 28.80 -27.12
N VAL A 549 -16.15 29.55 -26.84
CA VAL A 549 -15.79 30.78 -27.56
C VAL A 549 -14.31 30.76 -27.94
N CYS A 550 -13.98 31.51 -28.98
CA CYS A 550 -12.60 31.71 -29.43
C CYS A 550 -11.78 32.46 -28.39
N ALA A 551 -10.59 31.97 -28.07
CA ALA A 551 -9.65 32.64 -27.17
C ALA A 551 -9.20 34.01 -27.69
N ILE A 552 -9.32 34.26 -29.00
CA ILE A 552 -8.89 35.49 -29.68
C ILE A 552 -10.06 36.49 -29.79
N CYS A 553 -11.05 36.26 -30.67
CA CYS A 553 -12.17 37.21 -30.86
C CYS A 553 -13.28 37.14 -29.78
N LYS A 554 -13.26 36.16 -28.88
CA LYS A 554 -14.28 35.92 -27.82
C LYS A 554 -15.67 35.49 -28.31
N GLU A 555 -15.85 35.25 -29.60
CA GLU A 555 -17.12 34.82 -30.19
C GLU A 555 -17.25 33.29 -30.32
N GLY A 556 -18.49 32.81 -30.51
CA GLY A 556 -18.81 31.39 -30.70
C GLY A 556 -18.57 30.89 -32.12
N ASN A 557 -19.17 29.76 -32.49
CA ASN A 557 -19.37 29.45 -33.92
C ASN A 557 -20.35 30.48 -34.49
N GLN A 558 -20.01 31.13 -35.60
CA GLN A 558 -20.95 31.94 -36.37
C GLN A 558 -21.65 31.05 -37.43
N GLU A 559 -22.97 31.16 -37.56
CA GLU A 559 -23.72 30.59 -38.69
C GLU A 559 -23.82 31.68 -39.76
N ALA A 560 -22.94 31.62 -40.77
CA ALA A 560 -22.90 32.60 -41.86
C ALA A 560 -24.03 32.33 -42.87
N GLU A 561 -25.05 33.18 -42.88
CA GLU A 561 -26.07 33.17 -43.94
C GLU A 561 -25.43 33.52 -45.30
N GLY A 562 -25.33 32.55 -46.20
CA GLY A 562 -25.02 32.79 -47.61
C GLY A 562 -23.59 32.49 -48.10
N SER A 563 -22.72 31.85 -47.32
CA SER A 563 -21.43 31.35 -47.85
C SER A 563 -20.99 30.01 -47.23
N ASP A 564 -20.28 29.18 -48.02
CA ASP A 564 -20.01 27.76 -47.75
C ASP A 564 -18.86 27.52 -46.73
N ALA A 565 -18.65 28.46 -45.81
CA ALA A 565 -17.54 28.46 -44.85
C ALA A 565 -18.06 28.66 -43.41
N THR A 566 -18.48 27.57 -42.76
CA THR A 566 -18.84 27.62 -41.33
C THR A 566 -17.60 27.77 -40.46
N GLN A 567 -17.40 28.97 -39.89
CA GLN A 567 -16.30 29.26 -38.96
C GLN A 567 -16.46 28.42 -37.68
N THR A 568 -15.80 27.27 -37.66
CA THR A 568 -15.91 26.28 -36.58
C THR A 568 -14.75 26.39 -35.58
N LEU A 569 -15.09 26.43 -34.29
CA LEU A 569 -14.12 26.44 -33.21
C LEU A 569 -13.36 25.12 -33.08
N MET A 570 -12.04 25.21 -32.92
CA MET A 570 -11.11 24.08 -32.83
C MET A 570 -10.30 24.14 -31.52
N GLU A 571 -10.35 23.08 -30.69
CA GLU A 571 -9.53 22.96 -29.47
C GLU A 571 -8.16 22.36 -29.81
N CYS A 572 -7.08 23.09 -29.55
CA CYS A 572 -5.72 22.60 -29.78
C CYS A 572 -5.44 21.36 -28.91
N SER A 573 -4.99 20.27 -29.51
CA SER A 573 -4.63 19.04 -28.79
C SER A 573 -3.35 19.18 -27.99
N GLU A 574 -2.56 20.24 -28.19
CA GLU A 574 -1.37 20.60 -27.41
C GLU A 574 -1.65 21.71 -26.40
N CYS A 575 -1.63 22.99 -26.82
CA CYS A 575 -1.80 24.14 -25.92
C CYS A 575 -3.22 24.30 -25.32
N ALA A 576 -4.16 23.42 -25.69
CA ALA A 576 -5.52 23.35 -25.14
C ALA A 576 -6.42 24.60 -25.35
N GLN A 577 -5.96 25.58 -26.14
CA GLN A 577 -6.72 26.77 -26.52
C GLN A 577 -7.82 26.42 -27.54
N ILE A 578 -8.98 27.08 -27.45
CA ILE A 578 -10.07 26.98 -28.43
C ILE A 578 -10.03 28.23 -29.30
N THR A 579 -9.95 28.08 -30.62
CA THR A 579 -9.90 29.20 -31.58
C THR A 579 -10.59 28.83 -32.88
N HIS A 580 -11.13 29.81 -33.61
CA HIS A 580 -11.34 29.65 -35.06
C HIS A 580 -9.97 29.56 -35.76
N PRO A 581 -9.81 28.76 -36.83
CA PRO A 581 -8.55 28.70 -37.58
C PRO A 581 -8.11 30.07 -38.10
N GLU A 582 -9.02 30.83 -38.69
CA GLU A 582 -8.78 32.16 -39.30
C GLU A 582 -8.32 33.23 -38.29
N CYS A 583 -8.60 33.07 -37.00
CA CYS A 583 -8.09 33.99 -35.97
C CYS A 583 -6.58 33.83 -35.71
N ILE A 584 -5.94 32.74 -36.15
CA ILE A 584 -4.51 32.51 -35.94
C ILE A 584 -3.71 33.18 -37.06
N LYS A 585 -3.26 34.42 -36.82
CA LYS A 585 -2.40 35.21 -37.73
C LYS A 585 -0.96 34.69 -37.88
N VAL A 586 -0.69 33.41 -37.64
CA VAL A 586 0.64 32.78 -37.77
C VAL A 586 0.63 31.91 -39.02
N PRO A 587 1.59 32.06 -39.95
CA PRO A 587 1.55 31.36 -41.24
C PRO A 587 1.71 29.85 -41.09
N GLY A 588 0.89 29.08 -41.81
CA GLY A 588 0.92 27.61 -41.82
C GLY A 588 -0.41 26.99 -41.36
N GLU A 589 -0.64 25.74 -41.76
CA GLU A 589 -1.87 25.02 -41.45
C GLU A 589 -1.74 24.18 -40.16
N GLY A 590 -2.87 23.97 -39.46
CA GLY A 590 -2.94 23.13 -38.26
C GLY A 590 -3.41 21.71 -38.57
N VAL A 591 -2.79 20.72 -37.93
CA VAL A 591 -3.03 19.29 -38.22
C VAL A 591 -4.29 18.79 -37.51
N ILE A 592 -5.36 18.53 -38.26
CA ILE A 592 -6.65 18.08 -37.69
C ILE A 592 -6.56 16.67 -37.10
N ASN A 593 -7.01 16.52 -35.85
CA ASN A 593 -6.99 15.26 -35.12
C ASN A 593 -8.19 14.38 -35.51
N LYS A 594 -7.92 13.21 -36.12
CA LYS A 594 -8.95 12.31 -36.66
C LYS A 594 -9.73 11.53 -35.60
N ASP A 595 -9.26 11.50 -34.34
CA ASP A 595 -9.86 10.75 -33.23
C ASP A 595 -10.80 11.58 -32.34
N LEU A 596 -10.96 12.87 -32.62
CA LEU A 596 -11.80 13.77 -31.82
C LEU A 596 -12.30 14.97 -32.66
N PRO A 597 -13.63 15.14 -32.89
CA PRO A 597 -14.16 16.26 -33.67
C PRO A 597 -13.76 17.62 -33.10
N SER A 598 -13.60 18.66 -33.91
CA SER A 598 -13.21 20.00 -33.44
C SER A 598 -11.92 19.99 -32.60
N CYS A 599 -10.91 19.26 -33.05
CA CYS A 599 -9.61 19.13 -32.38
C CYS A 599 -8.49 19.03 -33.43
N TRP A 600 -7.34 19.64 -33.13
CA TRP A 600 -6.21 19.82 -34.07
C TRP A 600 -4.93 20.17 -33.32
N GLU A 601 -3.76 20.04 -33.93
CA GLU A 601 -2.56 20.77 -33.49
C GLU A 601 -2.54 22.11 -34.21
N CYS A 602 -2.60 23.23 -33.48
CA CYS A 602 -2.69 24.55 -34.11
C CYS A 602 -1.33 24.99 -34.70
N PRO A 603 -1.31 25.91 -35.70
CA PRO A 603 -0.09 26.28 -36.42
C PRO A 603 1.09 26.68 -35.54
N LYS A 604 0.83 27.35 -34.40
CA LYS A 604 1.86 27.73 -33.41
C LYS A 604 2.62 26.52 -32.87
N CYS A 605 1.91 25.53 -32.34
CA CYS A 605 2.53 24.33 -31.75
C CYS A 605 3.18 23.42 -32.80
N VAL A 606 2.70 23.46 -34.04
CA VAL A 606 3.34 22.77 -35.18
C VAL A 606 4.67 23.45 -35.54
N GLN A 607 4.74 24.79 -35.57
CA GLN A 607 6.00 25.52 -35.79
C GLN A 607 6.99 25.36 -34.62
N GLU A 608 6.52 25.38 -33.38
CA GLU A 608 7.34 25.18 -32.17
C GLU A 608 8.07 23.83 -32.23
N LYS A 609 7.33 22.72 -32.45
CA LYS A 609 7.91 21.38 -32.65
C LYS A 609 8.93 21.33 -33.79
N ASN A 610 8.65 22.01 -34.91
CA ASN A 610 9.56 22.03 -36.06
C ASN A 610 10.85 22.85 -35.83
N ARG A 611 10.86 23.77 -34.85
CA ARG A 611 12.09 24.48 -34.44
C ARG A 611 12.98 23.64 -33.54
N GLU A 612 12.41 22.91 -32.58
CA GLU A 612 13.17 22.06 -31.65
C GLU A 612 13.96 20.95 -32.35
N VAL A 613 13.47 20.44 -33.50
CA VAL A 613 14.17 19.44 -34.31
C VAL A 613 15.37 20.01 -35.09
N GLY A 614 15.48 21.33 -35.23
CA GLY A 614 16.50 21.99 -36.05
C GLY A 614 17.90 22.13 -35.44
N CYS A 615 18.07 21.86 -34.14
CA CYS A 615 19.29 22.23 -33.39
C CYS A 615 20.11 21.04 -32.86
N THR A 616 20.30 19.98 -33.66
CA THR A 616 21.23 18.86 -33.31
C THR A 616 22.15 18.39 -34.46
N VAL A 617 22.26 19.16 -35.55
CA VAL A 617 23.17 18.86 -36.68
C VAL A 617 23.69 20.18 -37.30
N SER A 618 24.99 20.44 -37.47
CA SER A 618 26.20 19.91 -36.81
C SER A 618 27.41 20.80 -37.15
N ASP A 619 28.04 21.45 -36.18
CA ASP A 619 29.21 22.30 -36.45
C ASP A 619 30.50 21.48 -36.63
N LYS A 620 30.97 21.37 -37.89
CA LYS A 620 32.41 21.31 -38.24
C LYS A 620 32.66 21.43 -39.75
N ALA A 621 33.57 22.36 -40.09
CA ALA A 621 34.25 22.51 -41.38
C ALA A 621 33.37 22.78 -42.64
N ASN A 622 33.16 24.06 -42.93
CA ASN A 622 33.14 24.52 -44.33
C ASN A 622 34.52 24.27 -44.97
N LEU A 623 34.56 23.90 -46.26
CA LEU A 623 35.47 24.52 -47.24
C LEU A 623 35.08 24.17 -48.69
N HIS A 624 35.14 25.20 -49.55
CA HIS A 624 35.21 25.20 -51.02
C HIS A 624 34.03 24.73 -51.93
N THR A 625 33.49 25.76 -52.61
CA THR A 625 33.28 25.89 -54.08
C THR A 625 32.17 25.15 -54.85
N GLU A 626 31.26 25.98 -55.37
CA GLU A 626 30.85 26.07 -56.78
C GLU A 626 29.89 25.05 -57.44
N SER A 627 28.65 25.54 -57.59
CA SER A 627 27.98 25.71 -58.89
C SER A 627 27.15 24.57 -59.53
N SER A 628 25.83 24.75 -59.36
CA SER A 628 24.90 25.06 -60.48
C SER A 628 24.23 23.94 -61.33
N HIS A 629 23.13 24.39 -61.97
CA HIS A 629 22.52 23.92 -63.22
C HIS A 629 21.68 22.62 -63.33
N THR A 630 20.37 22.81 -63.06
CA THR A 630 19.21 22.62 -63.99
C THR A 630 18.71 21.25 -64.46
N GLN A 631 17.36 21.12 -64.39
CA GLN A 631 16.39 20.53 -65.36
C GLN A 631 16.76 19.19 -66.06
N ALA A 632 16.08 18.06 -65.81
CA ALA A 632 14.65 17.74 -66.03
C ALA A 632 14.19 17.70 -67.51
N VAL A 633 13.70 16.53 -67.96
CA VAL A 633 12.52 16.30 -68.85
C VAL A 633 12.26 14.78 -69.01
N ARG A 634 11.08 14.38 -69.49
CA ARG A 634 10.58 12.99 -69.60
C ARG A 634 10.58 12.47 -71.04
N SER A 635 10.67 11.15 -71.23
CA SER A 635 9.81 10.39 -72.19
C SER A 635 9.90 8.85 -72.02
N HIS A 636 8.87 8.14 -72.49
CA HIS A 636 8.86 6.70 -72.78
C HIS A 636 9.24 6.49 -74.28
N THR A 637 9.56 5.31 -74.86
CA THR A 637 8.80 4.03 -74.86
C THR A 637 9.63 2.81 -75.35
N ASP A 638 9.35 1.64 -74.75
CA ASP A 638 9.32 0.24 -75.26
C ASP A 638 10.21 -0.31 -76.42
N ARG A 639 10.85 -1.49 -76.14
CA ARG A 639 10.92 -2.75 -76.94
C ARG A 639 11.65 -2.80 -78.31
N THR A 640 12.22 -3.91 -78.82
CA THR A 640 12.43 -5.36 -78.44
C THR A 640 13.87 -5.78 -78.89
N ASP A 641 14.43 -7.01 -78.95
CA ASP A 641 14.05 -8.42 -78.63
C ASP A 641 15.35 -9.29 -78.37
N LEU A 642 15.33 -10.61 -78.64
CA LEU A 642 16.39 -11.64 -78.58
C LEU A 642 16.84 -12.09 -77.16
N HIS A 643 16.95 -13.39 -76.82
CA HIS A 643 16.54 -14.60 -77.56
C HIS A 643 16.34 -15.82 -76.62
N SER A 644 15.75 -16.90 -77.14
CA SER A 644 15.62 -18.25 -76.53
C SER A 644 15.51 -19.29 -77.65
N PRO A 645 15.80 -20.59 -77.45
CA PRO A 645 14.67 -21.55 -77.32
C PRO A 645 14.91 -22.88 -76.55
N THR A 646 13.78 -23.56 -76.31
CA THR A 646 13.46 -24.96 -75.90
C THR A 646 14.48 -26.10 -76.03
N LEU A 647 14.40 -27.09 -75.11
CA LEU A 647 13.91 -28.47 -75.39
C LEU A 647 13.60 -29.30 -74.11
N THR A 648 13.13 -30.56 -74.25
CA THR A 648 12.56 -31.38 -73.15
C THR A 648 12.83 -32.91 -73.29
N ARG A 649 12.49 -33.68 -72.21
CA ARG A 649 12.08 -35.13 -72.18
C ARG A 649 13.18 -36.22 -72.29
N GLY A 650 13.18 -37.23 -71.38
CA GLY A 650 13.84 -38.54 -71.67
C GLY A 650 14.38 -39.45 -70.55
N THR A 651 13.53 -39.98 -69.66
CA THR A 651 13.61 -41.33 -68.98
C THR A 651 14.94 -42.11 -68.83
N SER A 652 15.34 -42.39 -67.57
CA SER A 652 16.02 -43.64 -67.12
C SER A 652 16.01 -43.72 -65.57
N LYS A 653 16.26 -44.82 -64.85
CA LYS A 653 15.74 -46.22 -64.77
C LYS A 653 16.55 -46.91 -63.63
N HIS A 654 15.91 -47.57 -62.66
CA HIS A 654 16.53 -48.46 -61.61
C HIS A 654 17.47 -47.80 -60.54
N SER A 655 17.71 -48.36 -59.34
CA SER A 655 16.96 -49.31 -58.46
C SER A 655 17.61 -49.42 -57.04
N HIS A 656 16.94 -50.11 -56.09
CA HIS A 656 17.45 -50.61 -54.78
C HIS A 656 17.83 -49.59 -53.66
N MET A 657 17.68 -49.86 -52.34
CA MET A 657 16.86 -50.85 -51.61
C MET A 657 16.76 -50.55 -50.09
N GLY A 658 15.60 -50.85 -49.46
CA GLY A 658 15.46 -51.12 -48.01
C GLY A 658 15.04 -49.93 -47.12
N ARG A 659 14.17 -50.09 -46.11
CA ARG A 659 13.38 -51.26 -45.64
C ARG A 659 11.96 -50.86 -45.21
N ASN A 660 11.08 -51.86 -45.10
CA ASN A 660 9.63 -51.74 -44.88
C ASN A 660 9.21 -51.70 -43.40
N LEU A 661 7.99 -51.23 -43.12
CA LEU A 661 6.82 -52.02 -42.66
C LEU A 661 5.62 -51.07 -42.41
N ARG A 662 4.63 -50.98 -43.31
CA ARG A 662 3.36 -51.73 -43.31
C ARG A 662 2.63 -51.81 -41.95
N CYS A 663 1.42 -51.24 -41.90
CA CYS A 663 0.18 -52.03 -41.86
C CYS A 663 -0.99 -51.26 -42.48
N ASN A 664 -2.01 -51.94 -43.03
CA ASN A 664 -3.17 -51.30 -43.68
C ASN A 664 -4.38 -52.25 -43.81
N SER A 665 -5.56 -51.78 -43.37
CA SER A 665 -6.92 -52.31 -43.58
C SER A 665 -7.87 -51.26 -42.94
N GLY A 666 -8.84 -50.64 -43.61
CA GLY A 666 -10.01 -51.22 -44.28
C GLY A 666 -11.25 -50.99 -43.36
N GLU A 667 -12.44 -50.60 -43.82
CA GLU A 667 -12.92 -50.28 -45.18
C GLU A 667 -14.28 -49.53 -45.10
N SER A 668 -14.72 -48.86 -46.19
CA SER A 668 -16.13 -48.50 -46.50
C SER A 668 -16.94 -47.54 -45.57
N HIS A 669 -17.88 -46.70 -46.04
CA HIS A 669 -18.37 -46.35 -47.39
C HIS A 669 -18.90 -44.89 -47.45
N HIS A 670 -19.12 -44.34 -48.66
CA HIS A 670 -19.56 -42.96 -48.92
C HIS A 670 -21.04 -42.82 -49.37
N ILE A 671 -21.79 -41.91 -48.72
CA ILE A 671 -22.86 -41.06 -49.29
C ILE A 671 -22.77 -39.70 -48.53
N GLY A 672 -22.98 -38.49 -49.07
CA GLY A 672 -23.33 -38.07 -50.43
C GLY A 672 -23.26 -36.52 -50.61
N LYS A 673 -24.15 -35.94 -51.42
CA LYS A 673 -24.35 -34.49 -51.73
C LYS A 673 -25.89 -34.27 -51.85
N LYS A 674 -26.56 -33.09 -51.85
CA LYS A 674 -26.19 -31.66 -52.01
C LYS A 674 -27.24 -30.71 -51.31
N PRO A 675 -27.62 -29.44 -51.69
CA PRO A 675 -27.59 -28.32 -50.71
C PRO A 675 -28.89 -27.49 -50.48
N ARG A 676 -28.79 -26.49 -49.56
CA ARG A 676 -29.50 -25.19 -49.39
C ARG A 676 -30.88 -24.92 -50.02
N VAL A 677 -31.78 -24.26 -49.25
CA VAL A 677 -32.38 -22.92 -49.51
C VAL A 677 -33.08 -22.39 -48.23
N ASP A 678 -33.67 -21.18 -48.26
CA ASP A 678 -33.73 -20.20 -47.16
C ASP A 678 -35.04 -20.07 -46.31
N ARG A 679 -35.00 -19.15 -45.35
CA ARG A 679 -36.04 -18.83 -44.33
C ARG A 679 -37.24 -18.03 -44.85
N ALA A 680 -38.40 -18.25 -44.22
CA ALA A 680 -39.46 -17.25 -44.02
C ALA A 680 -40.07 -17.36 -42.60
N LYS A 681 -40.94 -16.39 -42.23
CA LYS A 681 -41.62 -16.22 -40.91
C LYS A 681 -42.76 -15.17 -41.09
N PRO A 682 -43.73 -15.01 -40.14
CA PRO A 682 -44.30 -15.92 -39.13
C PRO A 682 -45.81 -16.18 -39.48
N PRO A 683 -46.82 -16.36 -38.57
CA PRO A 683 -47.23 -15.44 -37.48
C PRO A 683 -47.60 -16.15 -36.15
N THR A 684 -48.44 -15.51 -35.31
CA THR A 684 -48.79 -15.90 -33.92
C THR A 684 -50.30 -16.07 -33.69
N SER A 685 -50.68 -16.96 -32.77
CA SER A 685 -51.99 -16.98 -32.09
C SER A 685 -51.84 -17.42 -30.62
N SER A 686 -52.93 -17.56 -29.86
CA SER A 686 -52.97 -17.20 -28.43
C SER A 686 -53.52 -18.22 -27.43
N SER A 687 -53.24 -17.96 -26.15
CA SER A 687 -54.12 -18.13 -24.97
C SER A 687 -54.68 -19.52 -24.61
N LEU A 688 -54.25 -20.02 -23.44
CA LEU A 688 -55.11 -20.68 -22.43
C LEU A 688 -54.47 -20.50 -21.04
N SER A 689 -55.22 -20.63 -19.94
CA SER A 689 -54.85 -19.98 -18.67
C SER A 689 -55.26 -20.68 -17.36
N ARG A 690 -54.35 -20.62 -16.37
CA ARG A 690 -54.61 -20.79 -14.92
C ARG A 690 -55.03 -22.23 -14.51
N PRO A 691 -55.23 -22.59 -13.21
CA PRO A 691 -55.54 -21.78 -12.02
C PRO A 691 -54.33 -21.42 -11.12
N LYS A 692 -54.62 -20.62 -10.09
CA LYS A 692 -53.88 -20.62 -8.81
C LYS A 692 -54.78 -21.31 -7.79
N SER A 693 -54.24 -22.14 -6.92
CA SER A 693 -54.80 -22.41 -5.60
C SER A 693 -53.72 -22.14 -4.55
N SER A 694 -54.15 -21.76 -3.35
CA SER A 694 -53.31 -21.51 -2.19
C SER A 694 -53.54 -22.59 -1.16
N GLU A 695 -52.48 -23.17 -0.62
CA GLU A 695 -52.57 -23.86 0.65
C GLU A 695 -51.25 -23.74 1.41
N GLN A 696 -51.35 -23.69 2.73
CA GLN A 696 -50.20 -23.60 3.62
C GLN A 696 -49.71 -25.01 3.92
N ASN A 697 -48.39 -25.22 3.90
CA ASN A 697 -47.79 -26.21 4.77
C ASN A 697 -46.34 -25.82 5.11
N GLY A 698 -46.06 -25.72 6.41
CA GLY A 698 -44.74 -25.41 6.93
C GLY A 698 -43.86 -26.65 6.97
N ALA A 699 -43.23 -27.00 5.87
CA ALA A 699 -42.07 -27.90 5.88
C ALA A 699 -40.78 -27.06 5.96
N SER A 700 -40.12 -27.08 7.11
CA SER A 700 -38.75 -26.57 7.21
C SER A 700 -37.82 -27.56 6.53
N GLU A 701 -37.50 -27.33 5.25
CA GLU A 701 -36.54 -28.16 4.53
C GLU A 701 -35.18 -28.04 5.23
N PRO A 702 -34.63 -29.13 5.81
CA PRO A 702 -33.57 -29.02 6.80
C PRO A 702 -32.25 -28.54 6.18
N GLY A 703 -31.81 -27.34 6.61
CA GLY A 703 -30.55 -26.74 6.15
C GLY A 703 -29.30 -27.61 6.38
N TRP A 704 -29.37 -28.57 7.32
CA TRP A 704 -28.30 -29.54 7.56
C TRP A 704 -28.11 -30.51 6.39
N GLU A 705 -29.16 -30.95 5.68
CA GLU A 705 -29.00 -31.80 4.49
C GLU A 705 -28.14 -31.12 3.43
N ARG A 706 -28.32 -29.81 3.22
CA ARG A 706 -27.52 -29.05 2.25
C ARG A 706 -26.04 -28.98 2.63
N LEU A 707 -25.71 -29.02 3.93
CA LEU A 707 -24.32 -29.08 4.40
C LEU A 707 -23.75 -30.50 4.31
N VAL A 708 -24.57 -31.54 4.54
CA VAL A 708 -24.19 -32.95 4.35
C VAL A 708 -23.95 -33.26 2.87
N TRP A 709 -24.88 -32.93 1.97
CA TRP A 709 -24.73 -33.19 0.53
C TRP A 709 -23.54 -32.46 -0.09
N VAL A 710 -23.29 -31.19 0.24
CA VAL A 710 -22.06 -30.51 -0.21
C VAL A 710 -20.81 -31.11 0.45
N SER A 711 -20.93 -31.70 1.64
CA SER A 711 -19.83 -32.43 2.28
C SER A 711 -19.53 -33.78 1.63
N VAL A 712 -20.52 -34.48 1.06
CA VAL A 712 -20.33 -35.68 0.24
C VAL A 712 -19.81 -35.31 -1.14
N PHE A 713 -20.42 -34.32 -1.80
CA PHE A 713 -20.06 -33.91 -3.17
C PHE A 713 -18.63 -33.33 -3.26
N ARG A 714 -17.97 -32.97 -2.15
CA ARG A 714 -16.55 -32.57 -2.15
C ARG A 714 -15.61 -33.67 -2.67
N TYR A 715 -16.03 -34.94 -2.59
CA TYR A 715 -15.25 -36.11 -3.01
C TYR A 715 -15.49 -36.51 -4.47
N LEU A 716 -16.49 -35.92 -5.13
CA LEU A 716 -16.79 -36.19 -6.54
C LEU A 716 -15.79 -35.48 -7.47
N THR A 717 -15.43 -36.13 -8.58
CA THR A 717 -14.67 -35.50 -9.65
C THR A 717 -15.49 -34.41 -10.34
N ARG A 718 -14.84 -33.50 -11.09
CA ARG A 718 -15.56 -32.51 -11.91
C ARG A 718 -16.53 -33.15 -12.90
N THR A 719 -16.22 -34.34 -13.42
CA THR A 719 -17.06 -35.03 -14.40
C THR A 719 -18.38 -35.45 -13.75
N GLU A 720 -18.31 -36.07 -12.57
CA GLU A 720 -19.49 -36.46 -11.78
C GLU A 720 -20.25 -35.22 -11.30
N LEU A 721 -19.58 -34.18 -10.82
CA LEU A 721 -20.22 -32.90 -10.48
C LEU A 721 -20.98 -32.30 -11.68
N CYS A 722 -20.43 -32.37 -12.90
CA CYS A 722 -21.13 -31.97 -14.12
C CYS A 722 -22.39 -32.82 -14.41
N VAL A 723 -22.39 -34.11 -14.10
CA VAL A 723 -23.57 -34.97 -14.19
C VAL A 723 -24.61 -34.58 -13.13
N CYS A 724 -24.21 -34.38 -11.87
CA CYS A 724 -25.11 -33.90 -10.80
C CYS A 724 -25.76 -32.55 -11.14
N MET A 725 -25.03 -31.66 -11.83
CA MET A 725 -25.57 -30.38 -12.31
C MET A 725 -26.67 -30.48 -13.37
N ALA A 726 -26.72 -31.58 -14.13
CA ALA A 726 -27.78 -31.83 -15.09
C ALA A 726 -29.12 -32.13 -14.38
N VAL A 727 -29.05 -32.81 -13.23
CA VAL A 727 -30.20 -33.19 -12.41
C VAL A 727 -30.72 -32.00 -11.58
N CYS A 728 -29.87 -31.31 -10.83
CA CYS A 728 -30.30 -30.17 -10.02
C CYS A 728 -29.32 -28.98 -10.03
N LYS A 729 -29.84 -27.83 -10.49
CA LYS A 729 -29.05 -26.60 -10.77
C LYS A 729 -28.62 -25.84 -9.50
N ASN A 730 -29.24 -26.10 -8.35
CA ASN A 730 -28.94 -25.41 -7.08
C ASN A 730 -27.57 -25.79 -6.51
N TRP A 731 -27.18 -27.08 -6.60
CA TRP A 731 -25.88 -27.58 -6.13
C TRP A 731 -24.73 -27.14 -7.04
N GLY A 732 -24.98 -27.05 -8.35
CA GLY A 732 -24.00 -26.71 -9.39
C GLY A 732 -23.35 -25.33 -9.32
N CYS A 733 -23.79 -24.48 -8.39
CA CYS A 733 -23.27 -23.15 -8.15
C CYS A 733 -22.66 -22.97 -6.74
N ASP A 734 -22.60 -24.01 -5.89
CA ASP A 734 -21.92 -23.90 -4.59
C ASP A 734 -20.41 -23.77 -4.77
N LYS A 735 -19.83 -22.67 -4.29
CA LYS A 735 -18.43 -22.31 -4.48
C LYS A 735 -17.47 -23.36 -3.91
N ARG A 736 -17.89 -24.10 -2.87
CA ARG A 736 -17.09 -25.14 -2.20
C ARG A 736 -16.78 -26.34 -3.11
N LEU A 737 -17.62 -26.60 -4.11
CA LEU A 737 -17.46 -27.70 -5.06
C LEU A 737 -16.61 -27.33 -6.30
N TRP A 738 -16.31 -26.04 -6.49
CA TRP A 738 -15.67 -25.52 -7.71
C TRP A 738 -14.38 -24.73 -7.42
N THR A 739 -13.67 -25.11 -6.36
CA THR A 739 -12.41 -24.49 -5.91
C THR A 739 -11.36 -24.40 -7.02
N ARG A 740 -11.27 -25.39 -7.91
CA ARG A 740 -10.40 -25.39 -9.09
C ARG A 740 -11.21 -25.56 -10.37
N ILE A 741 -11.08 -24.63 -11.32
CA ILE A 741 -11.63 -24.74 -12.69
C ILE A 741 -10.46 -24.77 -13.70
N SER A 742 -10.62 -25.54 -14.79
CA SER A 742 -9.71 -25.52 -15.94
C SER A 742 -10.50 -25.43 -17.24
N LEU A 743 -9.99 -24.64 -18.18
CA LEU A 743 -10.38 -24.55 -19.59
C LEU A 743 -9.13 -24.70 -20.49
N SER A 744 -8.13 -25.46 -20.05
CA SER A 744 -6.89 -25.66 -20.83
C SER A 744 -7.19 -26.18 -22.25
N ARG A 745 -6.47 -25.65 -23.25
CA ARG A 745 -6.63 -25.92 -24.70
C ARG A 745 -8.01 -25.56 -25.29
N CYS A 746 -8.84 -24.77 -24.58
CA CYS A 746 -10.16 -24.36 -25.08
C CYS A 746 -10.03 -23.34 -26.23
N GLN A 747 -10.47 -23.72 -27.43
CA GLN A 747 -10.37 -22.91 -28.65
C GLN A 747 -11.32 -21.70 -28.69
N SER A 748 -12.39 -21.70 -27.89
CA SER A 748 -13.35 -20.60 -27.81
C SER A 748 -14.12 -20.62 -26.48
N ILE A 749 -13.93 -19.59 -25.65
CA ILE A 749 -14.59 -19.48 -24.34
C ILE A 749 -15.87 -18.67 -24.45
N SER A 750 -17.03 -19.33 -24.34
CA SER A 750 -18.34 -18.70 -24.49
C SER A 750 -18.67 -17.71 -23.35
N PRO A 751 -19.51 -16.68 -23.59
CA PRO A 751 -19.99 -15.77 -22.54
C PRO A 751 -20.69 -16.51 -21.37
N GLN A 752 -21.36 -17.62 -21.67
CA GLN A 752 -22.00 -18.50 -20.70
C GLN A 752 -20.97 -19.22 -19.83
N ALA A 753 -19.87 -19.72 -20.41
CA ALA A 753 -18.76 -20.33 -19.67
C ALA A 753 -18.09 -19.31 -18.74
N LEU A 754 -17.74 -18.13 -19.25
CA LEU A 754 -17.16 -17.03 -18.44
C LEU A 754 -18.09 -16.63 -17.29
N SER A 755 -19.39 -16.50 -17.55
CA SER A 755 -20.41 -16.22 -16.53
C SER A 755 -20.51 -17.35 -15.49
N GLY A 756 -20.36 -18.60 -15.93
CA GLY A 756 -20.34 -19.79 -15.10
C GLY A 756 -19.11 -19.91 -14.19
N ILE A 757 -17.96 -19.36 -14.60
CA ILE A 757 -16.77 -19.22 -13.74
C ILE A 757 -17.05 -18.17 -12.66
N ILE A 758 -17.55 -17.00 -13.05
CA ILE A 758 -17.82 -15.89 -12.14
C ILE A 758 -18.88 -16.25 -11.09
N LYS A 759 -19.90 -17.04 -11.43
CA LYS A 759 -20.87 -17.55 -10.44
C LYS A 759 -20.23 -18.48 -9.40
N ARG A 760 -19.25 -19.29 -9.80
CA ARG A 760 -18.62 -20.34 -8.98
C ARG A 760 -17.43 -19.88 -8.15
N GLN A 761 -16.80 -18.76 -8.50
CA GLN A 761 -15.70 -18.14 -7.73
C GLN A 761 -14.55 -19.12 -7.38
N PRO A 762 -13.89 -19.75 -8.38
CA PRO A 762 -12.75 -20.62 -8.12
C PRO A 762 -11.59 -19.89 -7.43
N VAL A 763 -10.86 -20.64 -6.61
CA VAL A 763 -9.59 -20.26 -5.99
C VAL A 763 -8.43 -20.46 -6.97
N THR A 764 -8.51 -21.52 -7.78
CA THR A 764 -7.52 -21.86 -8.82
C THR A 764 -8.20 -21.87 -10.20
N LEU A 765 -7.71 -21.07 -11.14
CA LEU A 765 -8.19 -21.03 -12.52
C LEU A 765 -7.06 -21.34 -13.51
N ASP A 766 -7.29 -22.34 -14.35
CA ASP A 766 -6.36 -22.74 -15.41
C ASP A 766 -6.96 -22.46 -16.79
N LEU A 767 -6.22 -21.71 -17.60
CA LEU A 767 -6.55 -21.29 -18.96
C LEU A 767 -5.40 -21.63 -19.92
N SER A 768 -4.51 -22.56 -19.56
CA SER A 768 -3.30 -22.87 -20.34
C SER A 768 -3.63 -23.24 -21.79
N TRP A 769 -2.98 -22.62 -22.77
CA TRP A 769 -3.26 -22.80 -24.20
C TRP A 769 -4.72 -22.51 -24.62
N ALA A 770 -5.50 -21.78 -23.81
CA ALA A 770 -6.84 -21.36 -24.18
C ALA A 770 -6.82 -20.06 -24.99
N ASN A 771 -7.71 -19.97 -25.98
CA ASN A 771 -7.89 -18.78 -26.80
C ASN A 771 -8.73 -17.73 -26.05
N ILE A 772 -8.12 -17.11 -25.04
CA ILE A 772 -8.69 -16.02 -24.26
C ILE A 772 -8.10 -14.68 -24.71
N SER A 773 -8.95 -13.67 -24.91
CA SER A 773 -8.53 -12.29 -25.20
C SER A 773 -8.31 -11.45 -23.93
N LYS A 774 -7.52 -10.37 -24.03
CA LYS A 774 -7.33 -9.37 -22.94
C LYS A 774 -8.65 -8.95 -22.29
N LYS A 775 -9.67 -8.67 -23.10
CA LYS A 775 -11.01 -8.26 -22.64
C LYS A 775 -11.70 -9.34 -21.79
N GLN A 776 -11.58 -10.61 -22.18
CA GLN A 776 -12.15 -11.73 -21.42
C GLN A 776 -11.36 -11.98 -20.12
N LEU A 777 -10.02 -11.94 -20.15
CA LEU A 777 -9.22 -12.12 -18.94
C LEU A 777 -9.43 -10.96 -17.95
N THR A 778 -9.43 -9.70 -18.40
CA THR A 778 -9.83 -8.54 -17.57
C THR A 778 -11.23 -8.72 -16.98
N TRP A 779 -12.19 -9.27 -17.73
CA TRP A 779 -13.54 -9.49 -17.23
C TRP A 779 -13.63 -10.57 -16.15
N LEU A 780 -12.77 -11.60 -16.21
CA LEU A 780 -12.65 -12.63 -15.17
C LEU A 780 -11.95 -12.09 -13.93
N VAL A 781 -10.73 -11.54 -14.05
CA VAL A 781 -9.93 -11.13 -12.87
C VAL A 781 -10.62 -10.03 -12.06
N ASN A 782 -11.24 -9.05 -12.73
CA ASN A 782 -12.04 -7.99 -12.09
C ASN A 782 -13.33 -8.51 -11.39
N ARG A 783 -13.63 -9.82 -11.47
CA ARG A 783 -14.85 -10.45 -10.94
C ARG A 783 -14.57 -11.73 -10.15
N LEU A 784 -13.30 -12.05 -9.88
CA LEU A 784 -12.88 -13.23 -9.12
C LEU A 784 -11.97 -12.82 -7.94
N PRO A 785 -12.47 -12.05 -6.96
CA PRO A 785 -11.67 -11.58 -5.82
C PRO A 785 -11.11 -12.71 -4.93
N GLY A 786 -11.67 -13.93 -5.00
CA GLY A 786 -11.17 -15.10 -4.28
C GLY A 786 -10.08 -15.90 -5.00
N LEU A 787 -9.69 -15.50 -6.23
CA LEU A 787 -8.70 -16.20 -7.04
C LEU A 787 -7.29 -16.02 -6.44
N LYS A 788 -6.60 -17.13 -6.18
CA LYS A 788 -5.24 -17.18 -5.64
C LYS A 788 -4.25 -17.77 -6.65
N ASP A 789 -4.70 -18.69 -7.50
CA ASP A 789 -3.82 -19.40 -8.44
C ASP A 789 -4.32 -19.23 -9.87
N LEU A 790 -3.45 -18.78 -10.76
CA LEU A 790 -3.78 -18.53 -12.16
C LEU A 790 -2.76 -19.16 -13.10
N VAL A 791 -3.23 -19.98 -14.03
CA VAL A 791 -2.39 -20.72 -14.98
C VAL A 791 -2.67 -20.23 -16.41
N LEU A 792 -1.68 -19.62 -17.05
CA LEU A 792 -1.73 -19.00 -18.38
C LEU A 792 -0.62 -19.53 -19.31
N SER A 793 -0.13 -20.76 -19.06
CA SER A 793 0.93 -21.38 -19.87
C SER A 793 0.54 -21.41 -21.35
N GLY A 794 1.40 -20.96 -22.25
CA GLY A 794 1.10 -20.89 -23.68
C GLY A 794 0.04 -19.86 -24.11
N CYS A 795 -0.40 -18.94 -23.23
CA CYS A 795 -1.17 -17.76 -23.63
C CYS A 795 -0.25 -16.64 -24.12
N SER A 796 -0.75 -15.71 -24.95
CA SER A 796 0.04 -14.58 -25.43
C SER A 796 0.01 -13.36 -24.52
N TRP A 797 1.07 -12.56 -24.56
CA TRP A 797 1.22 -11.32 -23.77
C TRP A 797 0.07 -10.33 -23.96
N VAL A 798 -0.48 -10.26 -25.18
CA VAL A 798 -1.66 -9.42 -25.49
C VAL A 798 -2.79 -9.69 -24.49
N SER A 799 -2.99 -10.95 -24.08
CA SER A 799 -3.99 -11.30 -23.08
C SER A 799 -3.46 -11.25 -21.65
N ILE A 800 -2.23 -11.70 -21.39
CA ILE A 800 -1.62 -11.71 -20.05
C ILE A 800 -1.49 -10.30 -19.47
N SER A 801 -1.25 -9.28 -20.31
CA SER A 801 -1.25 -7.86 -19.94
C SER A 801 -2.60 -7.32 -19.44
N ALA A 802 -3.64 -8.15 -19.31
CA ALA A 802 -4.80 -7.88 -18.47
C ALA A 802 -4.45 -7.86 -16.97
N LEU A 803 -3.41 -8.58 -16.54
CA LEU A 803 -2.94 -8.67 -15.15
C LEU A 803 -2.21 -7.40 -14.67
N SER A 804 -1.68 -6.58 -15.58
CA SER A 804 -1.14 -5.24 -15.29
C SER A 804 -2.21 -4.23 -14.80
N SER A 805 -3.47 -4.66 -14.70
CA SER A 805 -4.60 -3.90 -14.16
C SER A 805 -4.52 -3.77 -12.63
N PRO A 806 -4.81 -2.60 -12.02
CA PRO A 806 -4.93 -2.45 -10.58
C PRO A 806 -6.14 -3.18 -9.96
N SER A 807 -6.96 -3.85 -10.79
CA SER A 807 -8.05 -4.74 -10.37
C SER A 807 -7.69 -6.23 -10.46
N CYS A 808 -6.40 -6.56 -10.62
CA CYS A 808 -5.89 -7.93 -10.53
C CYS A 808 -6.00 -8.46 -9.07
N PRO A 809 -6.47 -9.69 -8.82
CA PRO A 809 -6.51 -10.27 -7.47
C PRO A 809 -5.10 -10.56 -6.92
N LEU A 810 -5.00 -10.67 -5.59
CA LEU A 810 -3.73 -10.94 -4.88
C LEU A 810 -3.31 -12.41 -5.00
N LEU A 811 -2.79 -12.77 -6.18
CA LEU A 811 -2.34 -14.12 -6.51
C LEU A 811 -1.19 -14.61 -5.60
N ARG A 812 -1.24 -15.90 -5.26
CA ARG A 812 -0.20 -16.70 -4.62
C ARG A 812 0.55 -17.59 -5.62
N SER A 813 -0.09 -18.00 -6.70
CA SER A 813 0.54 -18.79 -7.77
C SER A 813 0.24 -18.19 -9.14
N LEU A 814 1.29 -18.00 -9.95
CA LEU A 814 1.18 -17.57 -11.35
C LEU A 814 2.10 -18.41 -12.24
N ASP A 815 1.51 -18.97 -13.29
CA ASP A 815 2.19 -19.81 -14.27
C ASP A 815 2.06 -19.19 -15.67
N LEU A 816 3.20 -18.76 -16.22
CA LEU A 816 3.37 -18.17 -17.56
C LEU A 816 4.27 -19.04 -18.45
N ARG A 817 4.42 -20.34 -18.15
CA ARG A 817 5.37 -21.21 -18.88
C ARG A 817 5.06 -21.25 -20.38
N TRP A 818 6.07 -21.05 -21.21
CA TRP A 818 5.95 -20.97 -22.67
C TRP A 818 4.93 -19.93 -23.18
N ALA A 819 4.64 -18.88 -22.40
CA ALA A 819 3.76 -17.79 -22.80
C ALA A 819 4.37 -16.95 -23.94
N ASP A 820 3.59 -16.75 -25.00
CA ASP A 820 4.04 -16.04 -26.20
C ASP A 820 4.24 -14.53 -25.95
N GLY A 821 5.34 -13.98 -26.45
CA GLY A 821 5.69 -12.56 -26.33
C GLY A 821 6.07 -12.06 -24.94
N VAL A 822 6.29 -12.93 -23.94
CA VAL A 822 6.64 -12.52 -22.57
C VAL A 822 8.16 -12.52 -22.37
N LYS A 823 8.74 -11.32 -22.19
CA LYS A 823 10.17 -11.09 -21.88
C LYS A 823 10.32 -10.16 -20.67
N ASP A 824 11.57 -9.81 -20.30
CA ASP A 824 11.89 -8.91 -19.18
C ASP A 824 11.08 -7.59 -19.18
N ALA A 825 10.85 -6.98 -20.35
CA ALA A 825 10.08 -5.75 -20.47
C ALA A 825 8.60 -5.94 -20.10
N GLN A 826 8.01 -7.08 -20.46
CA GLN A 826 6.63 -7.44 -20.16
C GLN A 826 6.46 -7.85 -18.70
N ILE A 827 7.43 -8.56 -18.13
CA ILE A 827 7.48 -8.82 -16.68
C ILE A 827 7.62 -7.50 -15.91
N ARG A 828 8.37 -6.51 -16.42
CA ARG A 828 8.41 -5.16 -15.85
C ARG A 828 7.07 -4.44 -15.93
N GLU A 829 6.37 -4.48 -17.07
CA GLU A 829 5.02 -3.90 -17.20
C GLU A 829 4.01 -4.55 -16.24
N LEU A 830 4.11 -5.86 -16.03
CA LEU A 830 3.28 -6.63 -15.11
C LEU A 830 3.52 -6.27 -13.63
N LEU A 831 4.78 -6.02 -13.24
CA LEU A 831 5.18 -5.75 -11.86
C LEU A 831 5.22 -4.25 -11.50
N SER A 832 5.33 -3.37 -12.49
CA SER A 832 5.42 -1.92 -12.33
C SER A 832 4.73 -1.18 -13.49
N PRO A 833 3.39 -1.33 -13.64
CA PRO A 833 2.64 -0.63 -14.68
C PRO A 833 2.71 0.90 -14.48
N PRO A 834 2.75 1.70 -15.56
CA PRO A 834 2.87 3.15 -15.48
C PRO A 834 1.78 3.80 -14.62
N GLY A 835 2.19 4.63 -13.65
CA GLY A 835 1.28 5.30 -12.72
C GLY A 835 0.83 4.47 -11.51
N SER A 836 1.50 3.35 -11.20
CA SER A 836 1.30 2.61 -9.94
C SER A 836 2.29 3.04 -8.85
N ASN A 837 1.84 3.06 -7.59
CA ASN A 837 2.61 3.55 -6.44
C ASN A 837 3.66 2.51 -5.94
N ASN A 838 4.62 2.12 -6.79
CA ASN A 838 5.76 1.22 -6.48
C ASN A 838 5.47 -0.18 -5.91
N ARG A 839 4.21 -0.55 -5.66
CA ARG A 839 3.82 -1.86 -5.09
C ARG A 839 3.13 -2.73 -6.15
N SER A 840 3.77 -3.86 -6.48
CA SER A 840 3.20 -4.87 -7.38
C SER A 840 1.97 -5.56 -6.75
N GLN A 841 0.99 -5.91 -7.59
CA GLN A 841 -0.13 -6.76 -7.18
C GLN A 841 0.30 -8.21 -6.87
N LEU A 842 1.48 -8.62 -7.36
CA LEU A 842 2.03 -9.97 -7.17
C LEU A 842 2.90 -10.08 -5.90
N ARG A 843 2.78 -9.13 -4.94
CA ARG A 843 3.56 -9.15 -3.68
C ARG A 843 3.34 -10.38 -2.80
N ASN A 844 2.19 -11.05 -2.95
CA ASN A 844 1.82 -12.26 -2.24
C ASN A 844 2.26 -13.56 -2.96
N MET A 845 3.07 -13.46 -4.03
CA MET A 845 3.47 -14.61 -4.83
C MET A 845 4.32 -15.59 -4.03
N GLN A 846 3.87 -16.84 -3.97
CA GLN A 846 4.54 -17.98 -3.34
C GLN A 846 5.08 -18.98 -4.37
N CYS A 847 4.47 -19.05 -5.56
CA CYS A 847 4.87 -19.94 -6.67
C CYS A 847 4.84 -19.19 -8.01
N LEU A 848 6.00 -18.95 -8.62
CA LEU A 848 6.13 -18.33 -9.95
C LEU A 848 6.75 -19.30 -10.95
N ARG A 849 6.13 -19.48 -12.12
CA ARG A 849 6.64 -20.35 -13.19
C ARG A 849 6.80 -19.58 -14.49
N LEU A 850 8.03 -19.47 -14.97
CA LEU A 850 8.47 -18.71 -16.14
C LEU A 850 9.25 -19.57 -17.16
N CYS A 851 9.16 -20.90 -17.06
CA CYS A 851 9.90 -21.82 -17.93
C CYS A 851 9.72 -21.51 -19.42
N GLY A 852 10.81 -21.55 -20.19
CA GLY A 852 10.81 -21.32 -21.63
C GLY A 852 10.60 -19.86 -22.05
N LEU A 853 10.68 -18.90 -21.12
CA LEU A 853 10.62 -17.47 -21.43
C LEU A 853 12.00 -16.86 -21.62
N ASP A 854 12.07 -15.84 -22.48
CA ASP A 854 13.27 -15.03 -22.74
C ASP A 854 13.40 -13.94 -21.65
N VAL A 855 13.76 -14.39 -20.44
CA VAL A 855 13.93 -13.59 -19.23
C VAL A 855 15.34 -13.73 -18.66
N THR A 856 15.88 -12.64 -18.14
CA THR A 856 17.29 -12.52 -17.73
C THR A 856 17.43 -12.10 -16.26
N GLU A 857 18.66 -11.72 -15.86
CA GLU A 857 18.97 -11.04 -14.60
C GLU A 857 18.03 -9.86 -14.29
N ALA A 858 17.51 -9.18 -15.32
CA ALA A 858 16.58 -8.06 -15.18
C ALA A 858 15.25 -8.49 -14.53
N THR A 859 14.68 -9.64 -14.93
CA THR A 859 13.49 -10.23 -14.27
C THR A 859 13.80 -10.66 -12.85
N LEU A 860 14.98 -11.25 -12.58
CA LEU A 860 15.33 -11.69 -11.23
C LEU A 860 15.46 -10.50 -10.25
N ARG A 861 16.06 -9.39 -10.66
CA ARG A 861 16.10 -8.15 -9.86
C ARG A 861 14.68 -7.64 -9.53
N LEU A 862 13.72 -7.78 -10.43
CA LEU A 862 12.32 -7.43 -10.19
C LEU A 862 11.62 -8.44 -9.24
N ILE A 863 11.90 -9.73 -9.36
CA ILE A 863 11.38 -10.77 -8.46
C ILE A 863 11.86 -10.52 -7.02
N ILE A 864 13.16 -10.30 -6.81
CA ILE A 864 13.74 -10.01 -5.49
C ILE A 864 13.08 -8.76 -4.86
N ARG A 865 12.84 -7.71 -5.67
CA ARG A 865 12.22 -6.45 -5.21
C ARG A 865 10.71 -6.58 -4.91
N HIS A 866 9.98 -7.43 -5.64
CA HIS A 866 8.52 -7.40 -5.64
C HIS A 866 7.83 -8.68 -5.14
N MET A 867 8.55 -9.77 -4.86
CA MET A 867 7.98 -11.05 -4.41
C MET A 867 8.69 -11.62 -3.16
N PRO A 868 8.65 -10.92 -2.00
CA PRO A 868 9.39 -11.32 -0.78
C PRO A 868 8.83 -12.56 -0.07
N GLN A 869 7.81 -13.23 -0.63
CA GLN A 869 7.17 -14.44 -0.10
C GLN A 869 7.35 -15.64 -1.02
N LEU A 870 8.24 -15.55 -2.02
CA LEU A 870 8.39 -16.54 -3.07
C LEU A 870 9.11 -17.80 -2.55
N THR A 871 8.42 -18.94 -2.59
CA THR A 871 8.95 -20.22 -2.11
C THR A 871 9.29 -21.20 -3.23
N ARG A 872 8.62 -21.08 -4.39
CA ARG A 872 8.86 -21.89 -5.58
C ARG A 872 9.08 -21.00 -6.80
N LEU A 873 10.19 -21.21 -7.50
CA LEU A 873 10.57 -20.48 -8.70
C LEU A 873 11.01 -21.47 -9.79
N GLU A 874 10.30 -21.48 -10.93
CA GLU A 874 10.60 -22.36 -12.05
C GLU A 874 11.01 -21.53 -13.27
N LEU A 875 12.26 -21.70 -13.71
CA LEU A 875 12.98 -20.90 -14.71
C LEU A 875 13.67 -21.80 -15.77
N SER A 876 13.26 -23.06 -15.89
CA SER A 876 13.85 -23.99 -16.85
C SER A 876 13.79 -23.48 -18.29
N HIS A 877 14.87 -23.71 -19.04
CA HIS A 877 15.09 -23.19 -20.41
C HIS A 877 15.15 -21.66 -20.55
N CYS A 878 15.28 -20.89 -19.47
CA CYS A 878 15.56 -19.45 -19.55
C CYS A 878 17.06 -19.16 -19.81
N PRO A 879 17.41 -18.05 -20.48
CA PRO A 879 18.79 -17.71 -20.89
C PRO A 879 19.69 -17.15 -19.76
N LEU A 880 19.60 -17.74 -18.56
CA LEU A 880 20.22 -17.26 -17.31
C LEU A 880 21.71 -17.59 -17.18
N THR A 881 22.46 -16.68 -16.57
CA THR A 881 23.89 -16.75 -16.25
C THR A 881 24.13 -17.15 -14.79
N ASP A 882 25.36 -17.53 -14.43
CA ASP A 882 25.72 -17.77 -13.02
C ASP A 882 25.61 -16.50 -12.16
N ASN A 883 25.87 -15.32 -12.75
CA ASN A 883 25.66 -14.03 -12.10
C ASN A 883 24.18 -13.75 -11.76
N ALA A 884 23.25 -14.26 -12.57
CA ALA A 884 21.82 -14.24 -12.29
C ALA A 884 21.49 -14.90 -10.93
N LEU A 885 22.22 -15.97 -10.60
CA LEU A 885 22.06 -16.73 -9.35
C LEU A 885 22.87 -16.12 -8.20
N ASN A 886 24.02 -15.50 -8.46
CA ASN A 886 24.70 -14.65 -7.48
C ASN A 886 23.77 -13.51 -6.98
N LEU A 887 23.05 -12.85 -7.89
CA LEU A 887 22.05 -11.82 -7.55
C LEU A 887 20.88 -12.40 -6.74
N LEU A 888 20.31 -13.54 -7.16
CA LEU A 888 19.21 -14.21 -6.46
C LEU A 888 19.57 -14.60 -5.03
N THR A 889 20.83 -14.92 -4.77
CA THR A 889 21.35 -15.45 -3.50
C THR A 889 22.12 -14.43 -2.64
N ALA A 890 22.17 -13.17 -3.09
CA ALA A 890 22.92 -12.10 -2.45
C ALA A 890 22.48 -11.82 -1.00
N VAL A 891 23.37 -11.20 -0.21
CA VAL A 891 23.01 -10.64 1.10
C VAL A 891 21.93 -9.56 0.87
N GLY A 892 20.86 -9.59 1.68
CA GLY A 892 19.69 -8.72 1.49
C GLY A 892 18.69 -9.18 0.41
N SER A 893 18.97 -10.26 -0.34
CA SER A 893 17.99 -10.82 -1.28
C SER A 893 16.83 -11.50 -0.53
N SER A 894 15.61 -11.03 -0.78
CA SER A 894 14.37 -11.55 -0.16
C SER A 894 14.10 -13.03 -0.46
N THR A 895 14.64 -13.54 -1.57
CA THR A 895 14.50 -14.95 -1.99
C THR A 895 15.45 -15.89 -1.25
N ARG A 896 16.49 -15.38 -0.59
CA ARG A 896 17.57 -16.19 0.00
C ARG A 896 17.09 -17.15 1.10
N ASN A 897 16.21 -16.67 1.96
CA ASN A 897 15.71 -17.41 3.13
C ASN A 897 14.29 -17.98 2.90
N THR A 898 13.76 -17.88 1.67
CA THR A 898 12.36 -18.20 1.35
C THR A 898 12.21 -19.23 0.24
N LEU A 899 13.12 -19.27 -0.74
CA LEU A 899 13.11 -20.30 -1.78
C LEU A 899 13.38 -21.70 -1.21
N THR A 900 12.40 -22.58 -1.37
CA THR A 900 12.48 -24.02 -1.06
C THR A 900 12.59 -24.87 -2.33
N HIS A 901 12.11 -24.35 -3.46
CA HIS A 901 12.10 -25.08 -4.73
C HIS A 901 12.58 -24.18 -5.87
N LEU A 902 13.68 -24.56 -6.51
CA LEU A 902 14.27 -23.84 -7.64
C LEU A 902 14.46 -24.80 -8.82
N ASN A 903 13.82 -24.51 -9.96
CA ASN A 903 14.01 -25.28 -11.19
C ASN A 903 14.72 -24.42 -12.24
N LEU A 904 15.89 -24.89 -12.68
CA LEU A 904 16.78 -24.26 -13.66
C LEU A 904 17.08 -25.23 -14.82
N GLY A 905 16.34 -26.34 -14.94
CA GLY A 905 16.62 -27.40 -15.91
C GLY A 905 16.73 -26.89 -17.35
N GLY A 906 17.73 -27.34 -18.09
CA GLY A 906 17.96 -26.91 -19.48
C GLY A 906 18.38 -25.46 -19.67
N CYS A 907 18.73 -24.71 -18.61
CA CYS A 907 19.41 -23.41 -18.73
C CYS A 907 20.84 -23.62 -19.25
N SER A 908 21.03 -23.42 -20.55
CA SER A 908 22.28 -23.77 -21.27
C SER A 908 23.49 -22.88 -20.97
N ARG A 909 23.29 -21.76 -20.28
CA ARG A 909 24.31 -20.75 -19.93
C ARG A 909 24.77 -20.83 -18.46
N LEU A 910 24.28 -21.79 -17.69
CA LEU A 910 24.76 -22.06 -16.33
C LEU A 910 25.98 -22.98 -16.35
N THR A 911 26.95 -22.71 -15.48
CA THR A 911 28.16 -23.51 -15.27
C THR A 911 28.28 -23.98 -13.83
N ASP A 912 29.27 -24.82 -13.53
CA ASP A 912 29.59 -25.24 -12.15
C ASP A 912 29.79 -24.07 -11.17
N HIS A 913 30.17 -22.88 -11.66
CA HIS A 913 30.27 -21.67 -10.85
C HIS A 913 28.93 -21.18 -10.25
N CYS A 914 27.76 -21.68 -10.69
CA CYS A 914 26.49 -21.34 -10.02
C CYS A 914 26.32 -21.98 -8.64
N LEU A 915 26.93 -23.14 -8.40
CA LEU A 915 26.63 -23.97 -7.23
C LEU A 915 27.05 -23.29 -5.89
N PRO A 916 28.24 -22.67 -5.77
CA PRO A 916 28.61 -21.91 -4.56
C PRO A 916 27.69 -20.71 -4.25
N TYR A 917 26.98 -20.17 -5.25
CA TYR A 917 25.95 -19.16 -4.99
C TYR A 917 24.69 -19.80 -4.39
N LEU A 918 24.25 -20.94 -4.92
CA LEU A 918 23.06 -21.65 -4.48
C LEU A 918 23.19 -22.23 -3.05
N GLN A 919 24.40 -22.51 -2.56
CA GLN A 919 24.66 -22.90 -1.16
C GLN A 919 24.12 -21.89 -0.13
N ARG A 920 23.97 -20.62 -0.52
CA ARG A 920 23.49 -19.54 0.34
C ARG A 920 21.97 -19.62 0.64
N LEU A 921 21.23 -20.52 -0.03
CA LEU A 921 19.80 -20.72 0.11
C LEU A 921 19.47 -21.69 1.26
N SER A 922 19.38 -21.17 2.48
CA SER A 922 19.21 -21.96 3.72
C SER A 922 17.97 -22.86 3.76
N CYS A 923 16.95 -22.57 2.95
CA CYS A 923 15.67 -23.26 2.93
C CYS A 923 15.50 -24.21 1.73
N LEU A 924 16.52 -24.35 0.88
CA LEU A 924 16.43 -25.10 -0.38
C LEU A 924 16.15 -26.59 -0.13
N SER A 925 15.02 -27.09 -0.62
CA SER A 925 14.56 -28.48 -0.50
C SER A 925 14.62 -29.24 -1.81
N VAL A 926 14.46 -28.56 -2.95
CA VAL A 926 14.57 -29.15 -4.30
C VAL A 926 15.28 -28.19 -5.25
N LEU A 927 16.31 -28.69 -5.93
CA LEU A 927 17.06 -28.01 -6.98
C LEU A 927 17.12 -28.90 -8.23
N ASP A 928 16.52 -28.45 -9.32
CA ASP A 928 16.50 -29.17 -10.60
C ASP A 928 17.42 -28.47 -11.61
N LEU A 929 18.52 -29.13 -11.95
CA LEU A 929 19.54 -28.68 -12.91
C LEU A 929 19.64 -29.64 -14.12
N ARG A 930 18.72 -30.60 -14.26
CA ARG A 930 18.71 -31.59 -15.36
C ARG A 930 18.81 -30.92 -16.72
N GLY A 931 19.69 -31.40 -17.59
CA GLY A 931 19.90 -30.83 -18.93
C GLY A 931 20.68 -29.50 -18.98
N CYS A 932 21.11 -28.93 -17.85
CA CYS A 932 22.15 -27.90 -17.87
C CYS A 932 23.46 -28.53 -18.37
N LYS A 933 23.98 -28.03 -19.50
CA LYS A 933 25.15 -28.63 -20.17
C LYS A 933 26.48 -28.18 -19.56
N GLY A 934 26.56 -26.94 -19.07
CA GLY A 934 27.75 -26.40 -18.42
C GLY A 934 27.91 -26.78 -16.95
N VAL A 935 26.87 -27.39 -16.34
CA VAL A 935 26.92 -27.95 -14.99
C VAL A 935 27.30 -29.43 -15.09
N SER A 936 28.39 -29.84 -14.46
CA SER A 936 28.85 -31.23 -14.40
C SER A 936 28.10 -32.02 -13.31
N ARG A 937 28.04 -33.35 -13.46
CA ARG A 937 27.48 -34.21 -12.40
C ARG A 937 28.36 -34.20 -11.14
N GLN A 938 29.68 -34.21 -11.32
CA GLN A 938 30.66 -34.17 -10.22
C GLN A 938 30.47 -32.92 -9.33
N ALA A 939 30.24 -31.75 -9.92
CA ALA A 939 30.01 -30.54 -9.12
C ALA A 939 28.70 -30.60 -8.32
N CYS A 940 27.64 -31.23 -8.85
CA CYS A 940 26.43 -31.51 -8.07
C CYS A 940 26.69 -32.47 -6.90
N GLU A 941 27.53 -33.48 -7.08
CA GLU A 941 27.91 -34.43 -6.01
C GLU A 941 28.81 -33.78 -4.95
N ASN A 942 29.72 -32.88 -5.34
CA ASN A 942 30.49 -32.03 -4.42
C ASN A 942 29.58 -31.08 -3.63
N PHE A 943 28.67 -30.39 -4.31
CA PHE A 943 27.69 -29.48 -3.71
C PHE A 943 26.75 -30.19 -2.71
N ILE A 944 26.33 -31.42 -3.00
CA ILE A 944 25.60 -32.27 -2.04
C ILE A 944 26.48 -32.59 -0.82
N SER A 945 27.75 -32.91 -1.02
CA SER A 945 28.68 -33.22 0.08
C SER A 945 28.87 -32.02 1.02
N GLU A 946 29.00 -30.82 0.47
CA GLU A 946 29.11 -29.56 1.23
C GLU A 946 27.79 -29.20 1.96
N LEU A 947 26.63 -29.39 1.34
CA LEU A 947 25.33 -29.17 1.99
C LEU A 947 24.98 -30.21 3.06
N SER A 948 25.49 -31.44 2.94
CA SER A 948 25.19 -32.57 3.84
C SER A 948 25.69 -32.36 5.27
N VAL A 949 26.53 -31.35 5.51
CA VAL A 949 26.91 -30.87 6.85
C VAL A 949 25.71 -30.28 7.62
N THR A 950 24.68 -29.78 6.92
CA THR A 950 23.53 -29.08 7.53
C THR A 950 22.18 -29.80 7.36
N ALA A 951 21.96 -30.48 6.22
CA ALA A 951 20.77 -31.29 5.98
C ALA A 951 21.05 -32.37 4.92
N LEU A 952 20.40 -33.52 4.98
CA LEU A 952 20.66 -34.62 4.04
C LEU A 952 20.03 -34.37 2.67
N TYR A 953 20.82 -34.48 1.60
CA TYR A 953 20.37 -34.40 0.20
C TYR A 953 20.73 -35.66 -0.58
N CYS A 954 19.88 -36.05 -1.53
CA CYS A 954 20.15 -37.08 -2.53
C CYS A 954 20.21 -36.49 -3.95
N LEU A 955 20.85 -37.24 -4.84
CA LEU A 955 20.85 -37.03 -6.28
C LEU A 955 19.94 -38.09 -6.93
N SER A 956 18.70 -37.73 -7.23
CA SER A 956 17.67 -38.70 -7.70
C SER A 956 17.74 -39.00 -9.20
N ASP A 957 18.14 -38.02 -10.00
CA ASP A 957 18.40 -38.11 -11.44
C ASP A 957 19.75 -37.40 -11.75
N ASP A 958 20.20 -37.42 -13.01
CA ASP A 958 21.33 -36.61 -13.51
C ASP A 958 21.11 -35.10 -13.28
N LYS A 959 21.51 -34.62 -12.09
CA LYS A 959 21.41 -33.24 -11.59
C LYS A 959 20.00 -32.84 -11.09
N LEU A 960 19.23 -33.79 -10.53
CA LEU A 960 18.08 -33.47 -9.66
C LEU A 960 18.46 -33.70 -8.19
N ILE A 961 18.56 -32.61 -7.43
CA ILE A 961 18.99 -32.60 -6.03
C ILE A 961 17.76 -32.40 -5.13
N GLN A 962 17.56 -33.28 -4.16
CA GLN A 962 16.40 -33.26 -3.27
C GLN A 962 16.81 -33.49 -1.82
N ARG A 963 16.20 -32.74 -0.89
CA ARG A 963 16.38 -32.92 0.54
C ARG A 963 15.57 -34.12 1.05
N ILE A 964 16.18 -34.96 1.88
CA ILE A 964 15.61 -36.23 2.35
C ILE A 964 14.86 -36.07 3.69
N SER A 965 15.22 -35.05 4.49
CA SER A 965 14.75 -34.82 5.87
C SER A 965 14.28 -33.39 6.12
#